data_AF-A0A8J6R141-F1
#
_entry.id   AF-A0A8J6R141-F1
#
_cell.length_a   1.000
_cell.length_b   1.000
_cell.length_c   1.000
_cell.angle_alpha   90.00
_cell.angle_beta   90.00
_cell.angle_gamma   90.00
#
_symmetry.space_group_name_H-M   'P 1'
#
loop_
_entity.id
_entity.type
_entity.pdbx_description
1 polymer ?
#
loop_
_entity_poly.entity_id
_entity_poly.type
_entity_poly.pdbx_seq_one_letter_code
_entity_poly.pdbx_strand_id
1 'polypeptide(L)'
;MPRDRTGNRYEQLLEASLLHLDYTRDSDIGLNYIRPSVRGQVIIPGTFIQPDIVIRQDTSIRAILYVTHWSNRRNSNFKFWRTWEELAQQKLAIGTDFVAINCVFEALPPNSSPFDYITSDELPPDPSRDDGIPISFNGWYGAISWSLVESFDVSLIFPNSYEPCSTQLDLINGQHDVITSNLLELTLARTAKPYLTSQWQTLQTIQSQAIGNNLINLQDTQSRYRIGLLHVYLFYRLFHYLVPDGGLDLDEFVNALVSTDQNQVNLDALIQASAFAQIPRQQLIEVFSELSQVYVRKSQDAETFCTMTSLHNPIAGGSVHRIRFNQDLRLCLQDLGQHLNEPGFVDAIQRAFGRFDATLGINECFEDLASQPLVVSKENFIRQTFLTALTTGDEATLDNLLQTHAKEFSPERSAVSTHQQNWVFEMLLYLAGLTSDEDIQTKLKENFEAIAHPHLLQPHAPYGDEAKLSRYLLQGRNICGHWSSRSCRQTLTEVEFRTFSWRTVAKSVLQAFQEKGRVIRGQEEVIRRYIQTKSMRIIGADLNSFHILLEHYLGDLCAFAFDENATSNTRSQRICPSWQTDVIGKIWNGRPLETWMEGLSLNRQWMIKAQSAPSNPGDKTKELAGRCRALRLAWSHGTDPRDRSQWSFSQRPLPKLAIVLDGDWDATKKRNLYEAGWDWVGDVSQLHELRQLIQATSSI
;
A
#
# COMPACT_ATOMS: atom_id res chain seq x y z
N MET A 1 -11.33 21.32 12.13
CA MET A 1 -12.11 21.11 10.89
C MET A 1 -11.68 19.80 10.22
N PRO A 2 -12.54 19.14 9.44
CA PRO A 2 -12.12 17.99 8.63
C PRO A 2 -11.06 18.44 7.61
N ARG A 3 -9.92 17.75 7.53
CA ARG A 3 -8.90 18.03 6.50
C ARG A 3 -9.47 17.68 5.12
N ASP A 4 -9.31 18.56 4.14
CA ASP A 4 -9.72 18.28 2.76
C ASP A 4 -8.80 17.23 2.14
N ARG A 5 -9.27 15.98 2.03
CA ARG A 5 -8.47 14.88 1.46
C ARG A 5 -8.43 14.87 -0.07
N THR A 6 -9.27 15.68 -0.71
CA THR A 6 -9.50 15.63 -2.16
C THR A 6 -8.68 16.65 -2.93
N GLY A 7 -8.21 17.70 -2.27
CA GLY A 7 -7.54 18.83 -2.94
C GLY A 7 -8.53 19.84 -3.53
N ASN A 8 -9.82 19.53 -3.57
CA ASN A 8 -10.85 20.34 -4.20
C ASN A 8 -10.92 21.78 -3.66
N ARG A 9 -10.71 21.97 -2.35
CA ARG A 9 -10.72 23.30 -1.72
C ARG A 9 -9.52 24.13 -2.20
N TYR A 10 -8.38 23.49 -2.39
CA TYR A 10 -7.17 24.15 -2.87
C TYR A 10 -7.23 24.46 -4.36
N GLU A 11 -7.84 23.57 -5.16
CA GLU A 11 -8.17 23.87 -6.57
C GLU A 11 -9.08 25.09 -6.67
N GLN A 12 -10.16 25.15 -5.87
CA GLN A 12 -11.07 26.32 -5.84
C GLN A 12 -10.35 27.62 -5.44
N LEU A 13 -9.39 27.54 -4.51
CA LEU A 13 -8.58 28.70 -4.13
C LEU A 13 -7.71 29.21 -5.29
N LEU A 14 -7.07 28.29 -6.02
CA LEU A 14 -6.26 28.63 -7.20
C LEU A 14 -7.14 29.24 -8.29
N GLU A 15 -8.33 28.69 -8.54
CA GLU A 15 -9.30 29.27 -9.47
C GLU A 15 -9.71 30.69 -9.10
N ALA A 16 -10.04 30.94 -7.82
CA ALA A 16 -10.39 32.28 -7.35
C ALA A 16 -9.25 33.28 -7.54
N SER A 17 -8.00 32.83 -7.35
CA SER A 17 -6.80 33.65 -7.57
C SER A 17 -6.58 33.92 -9.07
N LEU A 18 -6.84 32.94 -9.95
CA LEU A 18 -6.75 33.12 -11.40
C LEU A 18 -7.81 34.10 -11.93
N LEU A 19 -9.06 34.00 -11.43
CA LEU A 19 -10.12 34.97 -11.75
C LEU A 19 -9.72 36.40 -11.34
N HIS A 20 -9.06 36.56 -10.19
CA HIS A 20 -8.54 37.85 -9.76
C HIS A 20 -7.42 38.39 -10.69
N LEU A 21 -6.62 37.50 -11.27
CA LEU A 21 -5.59 37.82 -12.27
C LEU A 21 -6.15 37.93 -13.70
N ASP A 22 -7.45 38.25 -13.83
CA ASP A 22 -8.17 38.42 -15.10
C ASP A 22 -8.26 37.18 -16.01
N TYR A 23 -7.97 35.97 -15.50
CA TYR A 23 -8.21 34.74 -16.24
C TYR A 23 -9.68 34.37 -16.20
N THR A 24 -10.29 34.24 -17.38
CA THR A 24 -11.66 33.73 -17.50
C THR A 24 -11.69 32.20 -17.38
N ARG A 25 -12.83 31.62 -16.99
CA ARG A 25 -13.00 30.17 -16.92
C ARG A 25 -13.53 29.62 -18.25
N ASP A 26 -12.90 28.56 -18.75
CA ASP A 26 -13.33 27.78 -19.92
C ASP A 26 -13.58 28.61 -21.21
N SER A 27 -12.89 29.75 -21.39
CA SER A 27 -12.96 30.63 -22.58
C SER A 27 -12.01 30.21 -23.71
N ASP A 28 -12.41 30.34 -24.97
CA ASP A 28 -11.56 29.99 -26.12
C ASP A 28 -10.65 31.12 -26.63
N ILE A 29 -10.70 32.31 -26.00
CA ILE A 29 -9.89 33.48 -26.37
C ILE A 29 -9.34 34.21 -25.13
N GLY A 30 -8.16 34.82 -25.26
CA GLY A 30 -7.53 35.65 -24.23
C GLY A 30 -6.89 34.87 -23.06
N LEU A 31 -6.85 35.47 -21.87
CA LEU A 31 -6.39 34.82 -20.64
C LEU A 31 -7.49 33.90 -20.12
N ASN A 32 -7.24 32.60 -20.10
CA ASN A 32 -8.21 31.59 -19.70
C ASN A 32 -7.60 30.48 -18.83
N TYR A 33 -8.39 29.87 -17.95
CA TYR A 33 -8.05 28.61 -17.30
C TYR A 33 -9.14 27.54 -17.54
N ILE A 34 -8.71 26.28 -17.65
CA ILE A 34 -9.60 25.12 -17.79
C ILE A 34 -9.41 24.21 -16.58
N ARG A 35 -10.53 23.78 -15.99
CA ARG A 35 -10.53 22.72 -14.98
C ARG A 35 -11.07 21.41 -15.58
N PRO A 36 -10.27 20.34 -15.65
CA PRO A 36 -10.73 19.01 -16.07
C PRO A 36 -11.66 18.35 -15.03
N SER A 37 -12.74 19.00 -14.59
CA SER A 37 -13.57 18.52 -13.48
C SER A 37 -14.49 17.34 -13.84
N VAL A 38 -14.61 16.99 -15.13
CA VAL A 38 -15.37 15.80 -15.56
C VAL A 38 -14.40 14.68 -15.90
N ARG A 39 -14.41 13.60 -15.10
CA ARG A 39 -13.72 12.35 -15.45
C ARG A 39 -14.15 11.93 -16.86
N GLY A 40 -13.24 12.01 -17.83
CA GLY A 40 -13.50 11.64 -19.23
C GLY A 40 -13.40 12.79 -20.24
N GLN A 41 -13.36 14.06 -19.81
CA GLN A 41 -13.07 15.16 -20.73
C GLN A 41 -11.56 15.24 -20.98
N VAL A 42 -11.13 14.77 -22.17
CA VAL A 42 -9.74 14.87 -22.61
C VAL A 42 -9.48 16.29 -23.10
N ILE A 43 -8.73 17.07 -22.33
CA ILE A 43 -8.33 18.44 -22.66
C ILE A 43 -7.01 18.44 -23.41
N ILE A 44 -6.12 17.50 -23.09
CA ILE A 44 -4.85 17.30 -23.79
C ILE A 44 -4.90 15.95 -24.52
N PRO A 45 -5.11 15.94 -25.85
CA PRO A 45 -5.15 14.71 -26.64
C PRO A 45 -3.89 13.87 -26.46
N GLY A 46 -4.03 12.54 -26.46
CA GLY A 46 -2.91 11.61 -26.30
C GLY A 46 -2.38 11.47 -24.88
N THR A 47 -2.89 12.24 -23.91
CA THR A 47 -2.63 12.00 -22.49
C THR A 47 -3.72 11.11 -21.91
N PHE A 48 -3.30 10.12 -21.12
CA PHE A 48 -4.23 9.28 -20.37
C PHE A 48 -4.68 9.97 -19.08
N ILE A 49 -4.07 11.12 -18.78
CA ILE A 49 -4.24 11.81 -17.51
C ILE A 49 -4.35 13.32 -17.71
N GLN A 50 -5.44 13.87 -17.20
CA GLN A 50 -5.69 15.30 -17.23
C GLN A 50 -5.08 15.98 -16.00
N PRO A 51 -4.52 17.20 -16.16
CA PRO A 51 -3.96 17.96 -15.05
C PRO A 51 -5.04 18.49 -14.11
N ASP A 52 -4.65 19.10 -12.98
CA ASP A 52 -5.63 19.67 -12.05
C ASP A 52 -6.18 21.00 -12.61
N ILE A 53 -5.32 21.90 -13.14
CA ILE A 53 -5.73 23.16 -13.81
C ILE A 53 -4.81 23.45 -15.00
N VAL A 54 -5.37 23.82 -16.15
CA VAL A 54 -4.63 24.29 -17.34
C VAL A 54 -4.81 25.79 -17.49
N ILE A 55 -3.74 26.54 -17.70
CA ILE A 55 -3.79 27.96 -18.01
C ILE A 55 -3.41 28.18 -19.48
N ARG A 56 -4.29 28.88 -20.18
CA ARG A 56 -4.12 29.30 -21.58
C ARG A 56 -3.93 30.80 -21.68
N GLN A 57 -3.11 31.19 -22.64
CA GLN A 57 -3.08 32.53 -23.17
C GLN A 57 -3.34 32.44 -24.67
N ASP A 58 -4.45 33.05 -25.08
CA ASP A 58 -5.10 32.85 -26.36
C ASP A 58 -5.44 31.38 -26.57
N THR A 59 -4.80 30.72 -27.53
CA THR A 59 -4.99 29.29 -27.81
C THR A 59 -3.84 28.42 -27.29
N SER A 60 -2.79 29.03 -26.76
CA SER A 60 -1.58 28.34 -26.30
C SER A 60 -1.65 28.00 -24.82
N ILE A 61 -1.16 26.81 -24.44
CA ILE A 61 -1.00 26.45 -23.02
C ILE A 61 0.22 27.19 -22.48
N ARG A 62 -0.01 28.09 -21.52
CA ARG A 62 1.04 28.88 -20.87
C ARG A 62 1.59 28.16 -19.63
N ALA A 63 0.70 27.57 -18.84
CA ALA A 63 1.08 26.87 -17.62
C ALA A 63 0.12 25.74 -17.30
N ILE A 64 0.60 24.78 -16.51
CA ILE A 64 -0.22 23.73 -15.90
C ILE A 64 0.03 23.74 -14.41
N LEU A 65 -1.03 23.80 -13.61
CA LEU A 65 -0.95 23.68 -12.16
C LEU A 65 -1.32 22.27 -11.73
N TYR A 66 -0.47 21.73 -10.88
CA TYR A 66 -0.69 20.48 -10.18
C TYR A 66 -0.90 20.77 -8.70
N VAL A 67 -1.95 20.22 -8.12
CA VAL A 67 -2.28 20.37 -6.71
C VAL A 67 -1.84 19.12 -5.97
N THR A 68 -0.68 19.22 -5.30
CA THR A 68 -0.16 18.18 -4.42
C THR A 68 -0.57 18.49 -2.98
N HIS A 69 -1.68 17.92 -2.52
CA HIS A 69 -2.17 18.14 -1.15
C HIS A 69 -1.46 17.28 -0.09
N TRP A 70 -1.23 17.83 1.11
CA TRP A 70 -0.43 17.23 2.19
C TRP A 70 -1.18 17.05 3.53
N SER A 71 -2.08 16.08 3.63
CA SER A 71 -2.69 15.73 4.95
C SER A 71 -2.16 14.43 5.58
N ASN A 72 -1.63 13.51 4.77
CA ASN A 72 -1.13 12.19 5.16
C ASN A 72 0.09 11.79 4.31
N ARG A 73 1.21 11.41 4.96
CA ARG A 73 2.48 11.01 4.33
C ARG A 73 2.31 9.99 3.19
N ARG A 74 1.54 8.93 3.43
CA ARG A 74 1.35 7.84 2.46
C ARG A 74 0.56 8.29 1.23
N ASN A 75 -0.54 9.03 1.44
CA ASN A 75 -1.36 9.54 0.35
C ASN A 75 -0.63 10.58 -0.48
N SER A 76 0.18 11.42 0.17
CA SER A 76 1.04 12.40 -0.49
C SER A 76 2.07 11.70 -1.38
N ASN A 77 2.63 10.56 -0.94
CA ASN A 77 3.57 9.77 -1.76
C ASN A 77 2.93 9.26 -3.03
N PHE A 78 1.72 8.74 -2.90
CA PHE A 78 0.96 8.31 -4.07
C PHE A 78 0.54 9.47 -4.97
N LYS A 79 0.13 10.64 -4.45
CA LYS A 79 -0.20 11.80 -5.29
C LYS A 79 1.06 12.32 -6.01
N PHE A 80 2.21 12.43 -5.34
CA PHE A 80 3.45 12.86 -5.98
C PHE A 80 3.82 12.05 -7.22
N TRP A 81 3.88 10.70 -7.12
CA TRP A 81 4.23 9.87 -8.27
C TRP A 81 3.21 9.95 -9.40
N ARG A 82 1.92 10.13 -9.06
CA ARG A 82 0.87 10.36 -10.06
C ARG A 82 1.07 11.70 -10.77
N THR A 83 1.30 12.76 -10.02
CA THR A 83 1.53 14.11 -10.54
C THR A 83 2.80 14.18 -11.40
N TRP A 84 3.83 13.45 -11.00
CA TRP A 84 5.05 13.34 -11.77
C TRP A 84 4.83 12.63 -13.12
N GLU A 85 4.03 11.55 -13.15
CA GLU A 85 3.62 10.90 -14.41
C GLU A 85 2.72 11.80 -15.26
N GLU A 86 1.79 12.52 -14.62
CA GLU A 86 0.92 13.50 -15.28
C GLU A 86 1.73 14.55 -16.04
N LEU A 87 2.73 15.13 -15.37
CA LEU A 87 3.66 16.06 -16.00
C LEU A 87 4.41 15.44 -17.17
N ALA A 88 4.96 14.24 -17.00
CA ALA A 88 5.70 13.55 -18.05
C ALA A 88 4.85 13.34 -19.31
N GLN A 89 3.61 12.86 -19.17
CA GLN A 89 2.71 12.66 -20.31
C GLN A 89 2.35 13.97 -21.02
N GLN A 90 2.11 15.03 -20.26
CA GLN A 90 1.72 16.33 -20.82
C GLN A 90 2.87 17.00 -21.56
N LYS A 91 4.10 16.91 -21.03
CA LYS A 91 5.31 17.36 -21.74
C LYS A 91 5.57 16.55 -23.00
N LEU A 92 5.30 15.23 -22.99
CA LEU A 92 5.40 14.39 -24.20
C LEU A 92 4.33 14.72 -25.25
N ALA A 93 3.11 15.05 -24.82
CA ALA A 93 1.99 15.31 -25.72
C ALA A 93 2.00 16.73 -26.32
N ILE A 94 2.33 17.75 -25.52
CA ILE A 94 2.23 19.17 -25.91
C ILE A 94 3.61 19.75 -26.28
N GLY A 95 4.70 19.17 -25.78
CA GLY A 95 6.03 19.75 -25.84
C GLY A 95 6.41 20.48 -24.55
N THR A 96 7.50 21.25 -24.61
CA THR A 96 8.19 21.77 -23.42
C THR A 96 7.86 23.21 -23.06
N ASP A 97 7.03 23.87 -23.84
CA ASP A 97 6.95 25.34 -23.88
C ASP A 97 6.06 25.96 -22.80
N PHE A 98 5.40 25.14 -21.96
CA PHE A 98 4.57 25.60 -20.85
C PHE A 98 5.29 25.49 -19.50
N VAL A 99 4.93 26.34 -18.53
CA VAL A 99 5.43 26.27 -17.15
C VAL A 99 4.65 25.22 -16.34
N ALA A 100 5.34 24.23 -15.78
CA ALA A 100 4.79 23.26 -14.85
C ALA A 100 4.89 23.77 -13.41
N ILE A 101 3.75 24.05 -12.77
CA ILE A 101 3.67 24.64 -11.43
C ILE A 101 3.11 23.59 -10.46
N ASN A 102 3.88 23.19 -9.46
CA ASN A 102 3.41 22.27 -8.42
C ASN A 102 3.02 23.06 -7.16
N CYS A 103 1.75 22.99 -6.74
CA CYS A 103 1.24 23.64 -5.55
C CYS A 103 1.14 22.63 -4.42
N VAL A 104 1.99 22.78 -3.39
CA VAL A 104 2.10 21.89 -2.24
C VAL A 104 1.52 22.54 -0.99
N PHE A 105 0.30 22.18 -0.65
CA PHE A 105 -0.38 22.70 0.54
C PHE A 105 -0.07 21.88 1.78
N GLU A 106 -0.20 22.45 2.98
CA GLU A 106 0.03 21.74 4.25
C GLU A 106 1.44 21.14 4.41
N ALA A 107 2.48 21.81 3.89
CA ALA A 107 3.85 21.31 3.86
C ALA A 107 4.84 22.06 4.77
N LEU A 108 4.55 23.31 5.15
CA LEU A 108 5.39 24.11 6.05
C LEU A 108 4.86 24.13 7.50
N PRO A 109 5.70 24.48 8.49
CA PRO A 109 5.25 24.76 9.85
C PRO A 109 4.08 25.77 9.88
N PRO A 110 3.15 25.67 10.85
CA PRO A 110 1.98 26.55 10.94
C PRO A 110 2.26 28.06 10.98
N ASN A 111 3.48 28.47 11.34
CA ASN A 111 3.85 29.89 11.48
C ASN A 111 4.72 30.39 10.31
N SER A 112 4.91 29.58 9.28
CA SER A 112 5.67 29.96 8.08
C SER A 112 4.81 30.71 7.08
N SER A 113 5.41 31.60 6.28
CA SER A 113 4.73 32.19 5.12
C SER A 113 4.80 31.25 3.91
N PRO A 114 3.79 31.23 3.02
CA PRO A 114 3.91 30.57 1.72
C PRO A 114 5.10 31.11 0.93
N PHE A 115 5.73 30.24 0.14
CA PHE A 115 6.93 30.58 -0.63
C PHE A 115 7.00 29.76 -1.92
N ASP A 116 7.65 30.28 -2.96
CA ASP A 116 7.91 29.55 -4.19
C ASP A 116 9.36 29.10 -4.28
N TYR A 117 9.58 27.86 -4.67
CA TYR A 117 10.90 27.34 -5.01
C TYR A 117 11.07 27.36 -6.52
N ILE A 118 11.94 28.25 -6.97
CA ILE A 118 12.23 28.48 -8.38
C ILE A 118 13.31 27.50 -8.83
N THR A 119 14.34 27.33 -8.00
CA THR A 119 15.49 26.44 -8.27
C THR A 119 15.93 25.69 -7.02
N SER A 120 16.75 24.66 -7.19
CA SER A 120 17.42 24.02 -6.04
C SER A 120 18.45 24.92 -5.37
N ASP A 121 18.85 26.01 -6.01
CA ASP A 121 19.97 26.84 -5.56
C ASP A 121 19.49 27.86 -4.52
N GLU A 122 18.17 28.09 -4.47
CA GLU A 122 17.46 28.74 -3.37
C GLU A 122 17.26 27.79 -2.17
N LEU A 123 17.54 26.49 -2.34
CA LEU A 123 17.63 25.55 -1.24
C LEU A 123 19.08 25.58 -0.70
N PRO A 124 19.27 25.59 0.63
CA PRO A 124 20.59 25.78 1.24
C PRO A 124 21.61 24.71 0.78
N PRO A 125 22.88 25.09 0.52
CA PRO A 125 23.91 24.17 0.06
C PRO A 125 24.49 23.29 1.18
N ASP A 126 24.35 21.97 1.03
CA ASP A 126 25.29 20.91 1.51
C ASP A 126 25.49 20.73 3.06
N PRO A 127 26.38 19.86 3.56
CA PRO A 127 26.45 18.40 3.52
C PRO A 127 26.05 17.69 4.85
N SER A 128 25.68 18.43 5.89
CA SER A 128 25.42 17.88 7.23
C SER A 128 24.09 18.40 7.76
N ARG A 129 23.17 17.48 8.00
CA ARG A 129 21.79 17.61 8.50
C ARG A 129 21.52 18.45 9.77
N ASP A 130 22.36 19.38 10.19
CA ASP A 130 22.15 20.10 11.43
C ASP A 130 21.53 21.51 11.17
N ASP A 131 20.31 21.66 11.70
CA ASP A 131 19.63 22.89 12.17
C ASP A 131 19.06 23.94 11.19
N GLY A 132 19.20 23.78 9.87
CA GLY A 132 18.86 24.88 8.94
C GLY A 132 17.84 24.63 7.82
N ILE A 133 17.15 23.47 7.74
CA ILE A 133 16.21 23.22 6.64
C ILE A 133 14.85 23.90 6.96
N PRO A 134 14.39 24.92 6.20
CA PRO A 134 13.11 25.58 6.49
C PRO A 134 11.88 24.73 6.11
N ILE A 135 12.06 23.56 5.48
CA ILE A 135 10.97 22.71 5.00
C ILE A 135 11.08 21.30 5.57
N SER A 136 10.50 21.11 6.75
CA SER A 136 10.11 19.78 7.20
C SER A 136 8.84 19.39 6.44
N PHE A 137 8.98 18.82 5.25
CA PHE A 137 7.86 18.16 4.57
C PHE A 137 7.37 17.02 5.47
N ASN A 138 6.37 17.33 6.30
CA ASN A 138 6.06 16.60 7.54
C ASN A 138 6.06 15.07 7.33
N GLY A 139 7.12 14.42 7.83
CA GLY A 139 7.29 12.97 7.82
C GLY A 139 7.98 12.36 6.61
N TRP A 140 8.41 13.10 5.58
CA TRP A 140 9.17 12.51 4.46
C TRP A 140 10.68 12.64 4.64
N TYR A 141 11.41 11.72 4.00
CA TYR A 141 12.86 11.86 3.85
C TYR A 141 13.14 13.06 2.95
N GLY A 142 14.05 13.95 3.38
CA GLY A 142 14.41 15.15 2.63
C GLY A 142 14.73 14.89 1.16
N ALA A 143 15.34 13.74 0.82
CA ALA A 143 15.59 13.32 -0.55
C ALA A 143 14.38 13.42 -1.51
N ILE A 144 13.18 13.07 -1.05
CA ILE A 144 12.00 13.07 -1.91
C ILE A 144 11.42 14.47 -2.04
N SER A 145 11.55 15.27 -0.99
CA SER A 145 11.26 16.71 -1.00
C SER A 145 12.09 17.43 -2.06
N TRP A 146 13.37 17.08 -2.19
CA TRP A 146 14.25 17.58 -3.26
C TRP A 146 13.76 17.14 -4.64
N SER A 147 13.47 15.85 -4.84
CA SER A 147 12.94 15.34 -6.12
C SER A 147 11.64 16.05 -6.52
N LEU A 148 10.80 16.41 -5.55
CA LEU A 148 9.57 17.14 -5.79
C LEU A 148 9.85 18.54 -6.32
N VAL A 149 10.76 19.31 -5.72
CA VAL A 149 11.09 20.66 -6.20
C VAL A 149 11.78 20.62 -7.57
N GLU A 150 12.64 19.63 -7.81
CA GLU A 150 13.41 19.53 -9.05
C GLU A 150 12.63 19.08 -10.27
N SER A 151 11.53 18.36 -10.06
CA SER A 151 10.76 17.77 -11.16
C SER A 151 9.86 18.77 -11.89
N PHE A 152 9.61 19.95 -11.31
CA PHE A 152 8.72 20.97 -11.87
C PHE A 152 9.49 22.25 -12.22
N ASP A 153 8.87 23.08 -13.05
CA ASP A 153 9.40 24.39 -13.38
C ASP A 153 9.36 25.29 -12.14
N VAL A 154 8.29 25.25 -11.34
CA VAL A 154 8.17 25.95 -10.05
C VAL A 154 7.39 25.12 -9.05
N SER A 155 7.76 25.16 -7.76
CA SER A 155 6.97 24.57 -6.67
C SER A 155 6.52 25.63 -5.67
N LEU A 156 5.23 25.89 -5.57
CA LEU A 156 4.62 26.76 -4.55
C LEU A 156 4.34 25.94 -3.29
N ILE A 157 4.77 26.39 -2.11
CA ILE A 157 4.66 25.62 -0.87
C ILE A 157 3.95 26.44 0.20
N PHE A 158 2.97 25.84 0.85
CA PHE A 158 2.10 26.50 1.83
C PHE A 158 2.16 25.81 3.22
N PRO A 159 1.90 26.54 4.32
CA PRO A 159 1.92 26.00 5.69
C PRO A 159 0.74 25.09 6.06
N ASN A 160 0.91 24.30 7.11
CA ASN A 160 -0.11 23.40 7.69
C ASN A 160 -1.38 24.12 8.16
N SER A 161 -1.25 25.38 8.56
CA SER A 161 -2.32 26.27 8.99
C SER A 161 -2.90 27.09 7.84
N TYR A 162 -2.44 26.86 6.61
CA TYR A 162 -2.90 27.60 5.46
C TYR A 162 -4.36 27.24 5.20
N GLU A 163 -5.25 28.09 5.70
CA GLU A 163 -6.68 27.96 5.46
C GLU A 163 -7.03 28.81 4.24
N PRO A 164 -7.42 28.20 3.11
CA PRO A 164 -8.19 28.92 2.09
C PRO A 164 -9.35 29.60 2.81
N CYS A 165 -9.62 30.91 2.61
CA CYS A 165 -10.64 31.65 3.36
C CYS A 165 -11.88 30.77 3.69
N SER A 166 -12.25 30.73 4.97
CA SER A 166 -13.16 29.73 5.58
C SER A 166 -14.63 29.81 5.12
N THR A 167 -14.98 30.83 4.35
CA THR A 167 -16.26 30.94 3.67
C THR A 167 -16.21 30.20 2.35
N GLN A 168 -17.28 29.48 1.99
CA GLN A 168 -17.51 29.04 0.61
C GLN A 168 -17.08 30.20 -0.30
N LEU A 169 -16.03 30.00 -1.09
CA LEU A 169 -15.56 31.00 -2.03
C LEU A 169 -16.74 31.31 -2.94
N ASP A 170 -17.41 32.41 -2.65
CA ASP A 170 -18.46 32.93 -3.49
C ASP A 170 -17.71 33.50 -4.69
N LEU A 171 -17.48 32.65 -5.70
CA LEU A 171 -16.76 32.98 -6.94
C LEU A 171 -17.36 34.24 -7.60
N ILE A 172 -18.60 34.59 -7.24
CA ILE A 172 -19.35 35.77 -7.66
C ILE A 172 -18.87 37.06 -6.96
N ASN A 173 -18.38 36.99 -5.72
CA ASN A 173 -17.99 38.16 -4.91
C ASN A 173 -16.48 38.45 -4.90
N GLY A 174 -15.66 37.73 -5.67
CA GLY A 174 -14.25 38.07 -5.89
C GLY A 174 -13.33 37.95 -4.67
N GLN A 175 -13.71 37.18 -3.64
CA GLN A 175 -12.80 36.87 -2.54
C GLN A 175 -11.65 36.00 -3.06
N HIS A 176 -10.42 36.49 -2.96
CA HIS A 176 -9.20 35.82 -3.38
C HIS A 176 -8.13 35.96 -2.30
N ASP A 177 -7.15 35.07 -2.31
CA ASP A 177 -6.00 35.18 -1.42
C ASP A 177 -4.89 35.98 -2.10
N VAL A 178 -4.54 37.13 -1.51
CA VAL A 178 -3.54 38.05 -2.08
C VAL A 178 -2.17 37.37 -2.18
N ILE A 179 -1.80 36.54 -1.20
CA ILE A 179 -0.50 35.85 -1.20
C ILE A 179 -0.43 34.87 -2.38
N THR A 180 -1.46 34.04 -2.56
CA THR A 180 -1.57 33.10 -3.68
C THR A 180 -1.60 33.81 -5.02
N SER A 181 -2.36 34.90 -5.12
CA SER A 181 -2.45 35.71 -6.35
C SER A 181 -1.08 36.25 -6.76
N ASN A 182 -0.34 36.84 -5.81
CA ASN A 182 1.01 37.36 -6.06
C ASN A 182 1.99 36.24 -6.48
N LEU A 183 1.95 35.09 -5.80
CA LEU A 183 2.81 33.95 -6.15
C LEU A 183 2.50 33.42 -7.55
N LEU A 184 1.21 33.31 -7.90
CA LEU A 184 0.79 32.87 -9.22
C LEU A 184 1.17 33.87 -10.31
N GLU A 185 0.94 35.17 -10.11
CA GLU A 185 1.31 36.21 -11.06
C GLU A 185 2.82 36.16 -11.40
N LEU A 186 3.66 36.12 -10.36
CA LEU A 186 5.12 36.01 -10.51
C LEU A 186 5.53 34.72 -11.23
N THR A 187 4.87 33.62 -10.91
CA THR A 187 5.19 32.31 -11.49
C THR A 187 4.77 32.23 -12.96
N LEU A 188 3.62 32.78 -13.31
CA LEU A 188 3.10 32.76 -14.68
C LEU A 188 3.94 33.60 -15.63
N ALA A 189 4.64 34.62 -15.14
CA ALA A 189 5.57 35.42 -15.94
C ALA A 189 6.87 34.68 -16.32
N ARG A 190 7.11 33.47 -15.79
CA ARG A 190 8.32 32.69 -16.04
C ARG A 190 8.24 31.90 -17.34
N THR A 191 9.42 31.49 -17.81
CA THR A 191 9.59 30.56 -18.94
C THR A 191 9.88 29.16 -18.43
N ALA A 192 9.49 28.15 -19.19
CA ALA A 192 9.83 26.76 -18.90
C ALA A 192 11.36 26.54 -18.86
N LYS A 193 11.82 25.60 -18.04
CA LYS A 193 13.24 25.34 -17.82
C LYS A 193 13.87 24.58 -19.00
N PRO A 194 14.95 25.11 -19.61
CA PRO A 194 15.59 24.45 -20.75
C PRO A 194 16.14 23.05 -20.46
N TYR A 195 16.71 22.81 -19.27
CA TYR A 195 17.34 21.52 -18.95
C TYR A 195 16.32 20.37 -18.81
N LEU A 196 15.07 20.66 -18.45
CA LEU A 196 14.00 19.66 -18.41
C LEU A 196 13.69 19.15 -19.84
N THR A 197 13.95 19.93 -20.88
CA THR A 197 13.85 19.50 -22.28
C THR A 197 14.66 18.24 -22.57
N SER A 198 15.87 18.13 -22.02
CA SER A 198 16.70 16.92 -22.17
C SER A 198 16.09 15.68 -21.49
N GLN A 199 15.40 15.88 -20.35
CA GLN A 199 14.59 14.85 -19.68
C GLN A 199 13.50 14.32 -20.59
N TRP A 200 12.78 15.22 -21.24
CA TRP A 200 11.65 14.90 -22.08
C TRP A 200 12.08 14.18 -23.36
N GLN A 201 13.16 14.63 -24.00
CA GLN A 201 13.76 13.92 -25.14
C GLN A 201 14.22 12.50 -24.78
N THR A 202 14.78 12.32 -23.58
CA THR A 202 15.17 10.99 -23.07
C THR A 202 13.94 10.11 -22.85
N LEU A 203 12.88 10.65 -22.25
CA LEU A 203 11.62 9.92 -22.06
C LEU A 203 10.94 9.54 -23.37
N GLN A 204 10.98 10.43 -24.36
CA GLN A 204 10.48 10.14 -25.70
C GLN A 204 11.27 9.00 -26.36
N THR A 205 12.59 8.99 -26.15
CA THR A 205 13.46 7.90 -26.61
C THR A 205 13.08 6.57 -25.95
N ILE A 206 12.93 6.55 -24.62
CA ILE A 206 12.48 5.37 -23.86
C ILE A 206 11.12 4.87 -24.37
N GLN A 207 10.15 5.78 -24.54
CA GLN A 207 8.82 5.45 -25.06
C GLN A 207 8.94 4.81 -26.45
N SER A 208 9.73 5.39 -27.36
CA SER A 208 9.92 4.85 -28.71
C SER A 208 10.59 3.47 -28.73
N GLN A 209 11.51 3.19 -27.81
CA GLN A 209 12.15 1.87 -27.66
C GLN A 209 11.19 0.82 -27.10
N ALA A 210 10.32 1.22 -26.16
CA ALA A 210 9.33 0.32 -25.56
C ALA A 210 8.17 0.00 -26.50
N ILE A 211 7.89 0.88 -27.48
CA ILE A 211 6.91 0.62 -28.56
C ILE A 211 7.50 -0.40 -29.56
N GLY A 212 7.43 -1.68 -29.18
CA GLY A 212 7.74 -2.83 -30.04
C GLY A 212 6.48 -3.62 -30.44
N ASN A 213 6.66 -4.76 -31.13
CA ASN A 213 5.57 -5.65 -31.57
C ASN A 213 4.66 -6.14 -30.41
N ASN A 214 5.15 -6.12 -29.17
CA ASN A 214 4.42 -6.56 -27.97
C ASN A 214 3.22 -5.67 -27.60
N LEU A 215 3.18 -4.41 -28.03
CA LEU A 215 2.04 -3.51 -27.76
C LEU A 215 0.78 -3.87 -28.56
N ILE A 216 0.92 -4.58 -29.69
CA ILE A 216 -0.20 -4.89 -30.60
C ILE A 216 -1.07 -6.02 -30.04
N ASN A 217 -0.52 -6.85 -29.14
CA ASN A 217 -1.18 -8.04 -28.61
C ASN A 217 -1.50 -7.96 -27.11
N LEU A 218 -1.58 -6.75 -26.53
CA LEU A 218 -1.93 -6.60 -25.12
C LEU A 218 -3.36 -7.09 -24.88
N GLN A 219 -3.49 -8.11 -24.04
CA GLN A 219 -4.78 -8.63 -23.59
C GLN A 219 -5.11 -8.07 -22.20
N ASP A 220 -6.39 -8.02 -21.87
CA ASP A 220 -6.85 -7.66 -20.53
C ASP A 220 -6.48 -8.78 -19.55
N THR A 221 -5.98 -8.43 -18.35
CA THR A 221 -5.82 -9.39 -17.25
C THR A 221 -7.16 -9.52 -16.52
N GLN A 222 -7.56 -10.75 -16.18
CA GLN A 222 -8.72 -11.07 -15.33
C GLN A 222 -8.36 -11.98 -14.14
N SER A 223 -7.09 -11.95 -13.74
CA SER A 223 -6.56 -12.83 -12.70
C SER A 223 -7.17 -12.52 -11.32
N ARG A 224 -7.47 -13.55 -10.53
CA ARG A 224 -8.07 -13.40 -9.17
C ARG A 224 -7.30 -14.14 -8.08
N TYR A 225 -6.01 -14.40 -8.26
CA TYR A 225 -5.25 -15.26 -7.37
C TYR A 225 -5.19 -14.76 -5.93
N ARG A 226 -5.01 -13.45 -5.72
CA ARG A 226 -4.92 -12.89 -4.36
C ARG A 226 -6.12 -13.25 -3.50
N ILE A 227 -7.32 -12.88 -3.95
CA ILE A 227 -8.57 -13.11 -3.20
C ILE A 227 -9.03 -14.55 -3.33
N GLY A 228 -8.97 -15.13 -4.53
CA GLY A 228 -9.46 -16.48 -4.78
C GLY A 228 -8.69 -17.55 -4.00
N LEU A 229 -7.36 -17.45 -3.88
CA LEU A 229 -6.60 -18.42 -3.09
C LEU A 229 -6.81 -18.24 -1.58
N LEU A 230 -7.12 -17.02 -1.10
CA LEU A 230 -7.60 -16.84 0.26
C LEU A 230 -8.91 -17.60 0.47
N HIS A 231 -9.84 -17.54 -0.49
CA HIS A 231 -11.07 -18.35 -0.41
C HIS A 231 -10.74 -19.86 -0.40
N VAL A 232 -9.84 -20.35 -1.28
CA VAL A 232 -9.39 -21.75 -1.26
C VAL A 232 -8.85 -22.13 0.12
N TYR A 233 -7.99 -21.29 0.71
CA TYR A 233 -7.47 -21.49 2.05
C TYR A 233 -8.58 -21.58 3.11
N LEU A 234 -9.57 -20.67 3.09
CA LEU A 234 -10.68 -20.68 4.05
C LEU A 234 -11.51 -21.97 3.93
N PHE A 235 -11.83 -22.39 2.70
CA PHE A 235 -12.53 -23.65 2.47
C PHE A 235 -11.67 -24.84 2.94
N TYR A 236 -10.39 -24.88 2.61
CA TYR A 236 -9.46 -25.93 3.05
C TYR A 236 -9.44 -26.05 4.57
N ARG A 237 -9.28 -24.93 5.28
CA ARG A 237 -9.28 -24.89 6.75
C ARG A 237 -10.60 -25.32 7.35
N LEU A 238 -11.73 -24.86 6.80
CA LEU A 238 -13.06 -25.24 7.26
C LEU A 238 -13.25 -26.76 7.15
N PHE A 239 -12.96 -27.34 5.99
CA PHE A 239 -13.13 -28.78 5.75
C PHE A 239 -12.12 -29.62 6.51
N HIS A 240 -10.90 -29.12 6.74
CA HIS A 240 -9.91 -29.78 7.58
C HIS A 240 -10.43 -30.04 9.02
N TYR A 241 -11.31 -29.18 9.56
CA TYR A 241 -11.94 -29.42 10.87
C TYR A 241 -13.06 -30.48 10.83
N LEU A 242 -13.58 -30.81 9.65
CA LEU A 242 -14.66 -31.78 9.47
C LEU A 242 -14.15 -33.19 9.19
N VAL A 243 -12.89 -33.32 8.75
CA VAL A 243 -12.24 -34.61 8.49
C VAL A 243 -11.68 -35.17 9.81
N PRO A 244 -12.13 -36.36 10.25
CA PRO A 244 -11.54 -37.04 11.41
C PRO A 244 -10.02 -37.21 11.22
N ASP A 245 -9.23 -37.00 12.28
CA ASP A 245 -7.76 -37.08 12.29
C ASP A 245 -6.99 -35.99 11.51
N GLY A 246 -7.67 -35.01 10.90
CA GLY A 246 -7.03 -33.84 10.29
C GLY A 246 -6.20 -34.13 9.02
N GLY A 247 -6.38 -35.29 8.40
CA GLY A 247 -5.62 -35.74 7.23
C GLY A 247 -6.13 -35.20 5.89
N LEU A 248 -6.55 -33.93 5.80
CA LEU A 248 -7.01 -33.37 4.53
C LEU A 248 -5.80 -32.99 3.66
N ASP A 249 -5.54 -33.80 2.64
CA ASP A 249 -4.50 -33.52 1.65
C ASP A 249 -4.88 -32.32 0.76
N LEU A 250 -3.95 -31.38 0.61
CA LEU A 250 -4.22 -30.14 -0.14
C LEU A 250 -4.32 -30.39 -1.65
N ASP A 251 -3.54 -31.33 -2.20
CA ASP A 251 -3.57 -31.64 -3.62
C ASP A 251 -4.91 -32.28 -3.99
N GLU A 252 -5.33 -33.28 -3.23
CA GLU A 252 -6.65 -33.91 -3.41
C GLU A 252 -7.79 -32.90 -3.24
N PHE A 253 -7.68 -32.00 -2.26
CA PHE A 253 -8.67 -30.96 -2.00
C PHE A 253 -8.80 -29.97 -3.16
N VAL A 254 -7.69 -29.43 -3.68
CA VAL A 254 -7.75 -28.46 -4.78
C VAL A 254 -8.21 -29.15 -6.07
N ASN A 255 -7.74 -30.36 -6.36
CA ASN A 255 -8.20 -31.14 -7.52
C ASN A 255 -9.70 -31.42 -7.49
N ALA A 256 -10.26 -31.72 -6.33
CA ALA A 256 -11.70 -31.93 -6.15
C ALA A 256 -12.52 -30.66 -6.47
N LEU A 257 -11.98 -29.47 -6.22
CA LEU A 257 -12.63 -28.20 -6.53
C LEU A 257 -12.44 -27.76 -7.99
N VAL A 258 -11.34 -28.14 -8.64
CA VAL A 258 -11.01 -27.78 -10.03
C VAL A 258 -11.71 -28.66 -11.07
N SER A 259 -12.28 -29.81 -10.67
CA SER A 259 -12.65 -30.90 -11.59
C SER A 259 -14.11 -31.03 -12.03
N THR A 260 -14.96 -30.01 -11.88
CA THR A 260 -16.35 -30.11 -12.35
C THR A 260 -16.79 -28.82 -13.04
N ASP A 261 -17.41 -28.97 -14.22
CA ASP A 261 -18.03 -27.95 -15.08
C ASP A 261 -17.75 -26.49 -14.67
N GLN A 262 -17.05 -25.71 -15.53
CA GLN A 262 -16.42 -24.40 -15.27
C GLN A 262 -17.25 -23.36 -14.50
N ASN A 263 -18.54 -23.60 -14.27
CA ASN A 263 -19.45 -22.76 -13.51
C ASN A 263 -20.08 -23.41 -12.27
N GLN A 264 -20.09 -24.74 -12.10
CA GLN A 264 -20.80 -25.45 -11.02
C GLN A 264 -20.15 -26.80 -10.65
N VAL A 265 -20.00 -27.04 -9.34
CA VAL A 265 -19.60 -28.33 -8.77
C VAL A 265 -20.84 -29.14 -8.41
N ASN A 266 -20.90 -30.40 -8.86
CA ASN A 266 -21.91 -31.34 -8.37
C ASN A 266 -21.46 -31.90 -7.02
N LEU A 267 -22.29 -31.74 -5.97
CA LEU A 267 -21.98 -32.25 -4.64
C LEU A 267 -21.74 -33.77 -4.65
N ASP A 268 -22.46 -34.53 -5.49
CA ASP A 268 -22.26 -35.98 -5.60
C ASP A 268 -20.87 -36.33 -6.15
N ALA A 269 -20.34 -35.50 -7.07
CA ALA A 269 -18.97 -35.66 -7.58
C ALA A 269 -17.95 -35.25 -6.52
N LEU A 270 -18.23 -34.19 -5.76
CA LEU A 270 -17.36 -33.74 -4.67
C LEU A 270 -17.21 -34.82 -3.59
N ILE A 271 -18.32 -35.45 -3.18
CA ILE A 271 -18.33 -36.56 -2.20
C ILE A 271 -17.49 -37.76 -2.66
N GLN A 272 -17.40 -38.00 -3.97
CA GLN A 272 -16.59 -39.08 -4.52
C GLN A 272 -15.09 -38.78 -4.51
N ALA A 273 -14.70 -37.51 -4.38
CA ALA A 273 -13.29 -37.15 -4.24
C ALA A 273 -12.77 -37.60 -2.87
N SER A 274 -11.57 -38.15 -2.84
CA SER A 274 -10.91 -38.68 -1.64
C SER A 274 -10.88 -37.68 -0.48
N ALA A 275 -10.62 -36.41 -0.79
CA ALA A 275 -10.63 -35.29 0.16
C ALA A 275 -11.95 -35.10 0.92
N PHE A 276 -13.09 -35.48 0.34
CA PHE A 276 -14.42 -35.28 0.93
C PHE A 276 -15.14 -36.59 1.28
N ALA A 277 -14.60 -37.75 0.85
CA ALA A 277 -15.23 -39.06 1.02
C ALA A 277 -15.51 -39.42 2.49
N GLN A 278 -14.74 -38.85 3.43
CA GLN A 278 -14.90 -39.07 4.86
C GLN A 278 -15.94 -38.16 5.52
N ILE A 279 -16.42 -37.13 4.81
CA ILE A 279 -17.37 -36.16 5.37
C ILE A 279 -18.80 -36.62 5.00
N PRO A 280 -19.68 -36.84 6.00
CA PRO A 280 -21.07 -37.20 5.74
C PRO A 280 -21.77 -36.22 4.78
N ARG A 281 -22.51 -36.75 3.80
CA ARG A 281 -23.28 -35.94 2.81
C ARG A 281 -24.09 -34.84 3.48
N GLN A 282 -24.80 -35.17 4.55
CA GLN A 282 -25.66 -34.22 5.27
C GLN A 282 -24.86 -33.04 5.85
N GLN A 283 -23.68 -33.32 6.39
CA GLN A 283 -22.79 -32.29 6.93
C GLN A 283 -22.24 -31.37 5.83
N LEU A 284 -21.92 -31.91 4.65
CA LEU A 284 -21.54 -31.09 3.49
C LEU A 284 -22.69 -30.18 3.03
N ILE A 285 -23.92 -30.69 2.97
CA ILE A 285 -25.11 -29.89 2.62
C ILE A 285 -25.29 -28.74 3.61
N GLU A 286 -25.17 -29.01 4.91
CA GLU A 286 -25.28 -28.00 5.97
C GLU A 286 -24.20 -26.93 5.82
N VAL A 287 -22.94 -27.32 5.64
CA VAL A 287 -21.82 -26.39 5.49
C VAL A 287 -21.98 -25.51 4.25
N PHE A 288 -22.29 -26.07 3.08
CA PHE A 288 -22.50 -25.26 1.87
C PHE A 288 -23.77 -24.41 1.95
N SER A 289 -24.80 -24.86 2.66
CA SER A 289 -25.99 -24.05 2.96
C SER A 289 -25.63 -22.82 3.80
N GLU A 290 -24.87 -23.01 4.88
CA GLU A 290 -24.39 -21.90 5.73
C GLU A 290 -23.50 -20.94 4.95
N LEU A 291 -22.52 -21.45 4.20
CA LEU A 291 -21.64 -20.63 3.36
C LEU A 291 -22.40 -19.85 2.29
N SER A 292 -23.55 -20.37 1.83
CA SER A 292 -24.39 -19.65 0.88
C SER A 292 -25.08 -18.41 1.44
N GLN A 293 -25.07 -18.25 2.77
CA GLN A 293 -25.60 -17.07 3.47
C GLN A 293 -24.49 -16.06 3.82
N VAL A 294 -23.22 -16.43 3.65
CA VAL A 294 -22.08 -15.58 4.01
C VAL A 294 -21.66 -14.73 2.81
N TYR A 295 -21.88 -13.42 2.92
CA TYR A 295 -21.49 -12.44 1.89
C TYR A 295 -19.99 -12.15 1.89
N VAL A 296 -19.35 -12.31 0.72
CA VAL A 296 -17.97 -11.85 0.43
C VAL A 296 -17.96 -10.40 -0.08
N ARG A 297 -19.04 -9.95 -0.74
CA ARG A 297 -19.25 -8.55 -1.14
C ARG A 297 -20.68 -8.14 -0.79
N LYS A 298 -20.86 -6.98 -0.16
CA LYS A 298 -22.17 -6.41 0.24
C LYS A 298 -22.60 -5.18 -0.60
N SER A 299 -21.94 -4.95 -1.73
CA SER A 299 -22.24 -3.85 -2.66
C SER A 299 -23.47 -4.15 -3.54
N GLN A 300 -23.73 -3.31 -4.55
CA GLN A 300 -24.80 -3.54 -5.54
C GLN A 300 -24.66 -4.92 -6.22
N ASP A 301 -23.43 -5.39 -6.41
CA ASP A 301 -23.10 -6.76 -6.81
C ASP A 301 -22.84 -7.65 -5.59
N ALA A 302 -23.86 -7.81 -4.73
CA ALA A 302 -23.72 -8.62 -3.54
C ALA A 302 -23.44 -10.08 -3.92
N GLU A 303 -22.38 -10.65 -3.36
CA GLU A 303 -21.93 -12.00 -3.69
C GLU A 303 -21.61 -12.77 -2.41
N THR A 304 -22.01 -14.04 -2.36
CA THR A 304 -21.78 -14.97 -1.24
C THR A 304 -20.63 -15.92 -1.57
N PHE A 305 -20.10 -16.65 -0.58
CA PHE A 305 -19.01 -17.61 -0.84
C PHE A 305 -19.37 -18.63 -1.93
N CYS A 306 -20.61 -19.12 -1.90
CA CYS A 306 -21.19 -19.97 -2.93
C CYS A 306 -22.72 -19.81 -3.01
N THR A 307 -23.33 -20.34 -4.06
CA THR A 307 -24.78 -20.56 -4.14
C THR A 307 -25.04 -22.05 -4.31
N MET A 308 -25.90 -22.61 -3.47
CA MET A 308 -26.31 -24.02 -3.58
C MET A 308 -27.71 -24.09 -4.18
N THR A 309 -27.86 -24.81 -5.29
CA THR A 309 -29.16 -25.08 -5.94
C THR A 309 -29.50 -26.56 -5.83
N SER A 310 -30.69 -26.86 -5.32
CA SER A 310 -31.22 -28.23 -5.20
C SER A 310 -32.17 -28.51 -6.36
N LEU A 311 -31.79 -29.44 -7.24
CA LEU A 311 -32.63 -29.91 -8.33
C LEU A 311 -33.25 -31.26 -7.94
N HIS A 312 -34.58 -31.31 -7.89
CA HIS A 312 -35.28 -32.56 -7.63
C HIS A 312 -35.26 -33.43 -8.88
N ASN A 313 -34.77 -34.67 -8.79
CA ASN A 313 -34.85 -35.63 -9.87
C ASN A 313 -36.09 -36.52 -9.67
N PRO A 314 -37.18 -36.28 -10.43
CA PRO A 314 -38.44 -37.02 -10.24
C PRO A 314 -38.34 -38.51 -10.61
N ILE A 315 -37.29 -38.92 -11.33
CA ILE A 315 -37.11 -40.32 -11.78
C ILE A 315 -36.32 -41.14 -10.76
N ALA A 316 -35.33 -40.53 -10.09
CA ALA A 316 -34.44 -41.22 -9.14
C ALA A 316 -34.84 -41.04 -7.67
N GLY A 317 -35.86 -40.22 -7.36
CA GLY A 317 -36.32 -39.97 -5.99
C GLY A 317 -35.32 -39.22 -5.11
N GLY A 318 -34.31 -38.56 -5.69
CA GLY A 318 -33.24 -37.85 -4.97
C GLY A 318 -33.07 -36.40 -5.40
N SER A 319 -32.42 -35.59 -4.55
CA SER A 319 -32.01 -34.22 -4.86
C SER A 319 -30.55 -34.18 -5.32
N VAL A 320 -30.32 -33.57 -6.48
CA VAL A 320 -28.97 -33.22 -6.95
C VAL A 320 -28.66 -31.81 -6.47
N HIS A 321 -27.58 -31.65 -5.71
CA HIS A 321 -27.13 -30.35 -5.22
C HIS A 321 -26.00 -29.86 -6.11
N ARG A 322 -26.15 -28.65 -6.66
CA ARG A 322 -25.10 -27.98 -7.42
C ARG A 322 -24.61 -26.76 -6.67
N ILE A 323 -23.30 -26.60 -6.59
CA ILE A 323 -22.62 -25.53 -5.88
C ILE A 323 -21.94 -24.65 -6.92
N ARG A 324 -22.27 -23.36 -6.92
CA ARG A 324 -21.57 -22.35 -7.73
C ARG A 324 -20.78 -21.44 -6.82
N PHE A 325 -19.48 -21.36 -7.01
CA PHE A 325 -18.61 -20.46 -6.24
C PHE A 325 -18.73 -19.01 -6.69
N ASN A 326 -18.32 -18.08 -5.83
CA ASN A 326 -18.15 -16.68 -6.21
C ASN A 326 -17.14 -16.51 -7.36
N GLN A 327 -17.21 -15.37 -8.03
CA GLN A 327 -16.40 -15.04 -9.20
C GLN A 327 -14.90 -15.12 -8.91
N ASP A 328 -14.45 -14.60 -7.75
CA ASP A 328 -13.03 -14.58 -7.40
C ASP A 328 -12.46 -15.99 -7.22
N LEU A 329 -13.18 -16.85 -6.50
CA LEU A 329 -12.81 -18.26 -6.31
C LEU A 329 -12.90 -19.03 -7.62
N ARG A 330 -13.96 -18.84 -8.42
CA ARG A 330 -14.14 -19.52 -9.71
C ARG A 330 -12.98 -19.22 -10.67
N LEU A 331 -12.63 -17.95 -10.85
CA LEU A 331 -11.53 -17.55 -11.73
C LEU A 331 -10.19 -18.08 -11.21
N CYS A 332 -9.96 -18.03 -9.90
CA CYS A 332 -8.77 -18.61 -9.30
C CYS A 332 -8.68 -20.13 -9.49
N LEU A 333 -9.78 -20.88 -9.34
CA LEU A 333 -9.80 -22.34 -9.58
C LEU A 333 -9.55 -22.68 -11.05
N GLN A 334 -10.11 -21.89 -11.98
CA GLN A 334 -9.85 -22.04 -13.41
C GLN A 334 -8.36 -21.85 -13.74
N ASP A 335 -7.73 -20.83 -13.16
CA ASP A 335 -6.30 -20.58 -13.37
C ASP A 335 -5.44 -21.64 -12.67
N LEU A 336 -5.77 -22.02 -11.43
CA LEU A 336 -5.08 -23.10 -10.71
C LEU A 336 -5.08 -24.41 -11.50
N GLY A 337 -6.21 -24.77 -12.13
CA GLY A 337 -6.31 -25.98 -12.94
C GLY A 337 -5.35 -26.06 -14.12
N GLN A 338 -4.81 -24.93 -14.59
CA GLN A 338 -3.78 -24.91 -15.64
C GLN A 338 -2.41 -25.33 -15.11
N HIS A 339 -2.18 -25.20 -13.79
CA HIS A 339 -0.87 -25.34 -13.15
C HIS A 339 -0.78 -26.52 -12.17
N LEU A 340 -1.90 -27.18 -11.82
CA LEU A 340 -1.90 -28.30 -10.86
C LEU A 340 -1.03 -29.49 -11.27
N ASN A 341 -0.82 -29.69 -12.57
CA ASN A 341 0.05 -30.76 -13.06
C ASN A 341 1.55 -30.43 -12.95
N GLU A 342 1.91 -29.22 -12.51
CA GLU A 342 3.30 -28.79 -12.41
C GLU A 342 3.96 -29.29 -11.11
N PRO A 343 5.14 -29.94 -11.18
CA PRO A 343 5.79 -30.51 -10.01
C PRO A 343 6.08 -29.48 -8.91
N GLY A 344 5.64 -29.77 -7.68
CA GLY A 344 5.93 -28.93 -6.50
C GLY A 344 5.11 -27.64 -6.42
N PHE A 345 4.13 -27.45 -7.31
CA PHE A 345 3.25 -26.29 -7.31
C PHE A 345 2.32 -26.27 -6.08
N VAL A 346 1.62 -27.38 -5.83
CA VAL A 346 0.77 -27.52 -4.65
C VAL A 346 1.59 -27.45 -3.35
N ASP A 347 2.79 -28.02 -3.33
CA ASP A 347 3.71 -27.88 -2.20
C ASP A 347 4.06 -26.40 -1.91
N ALA A 348 4.17 -25.56 -2.95
CA ALA A 348 4.40 -24.13 -2.78
C ALA A 348 3.19 -23.44 -2.15
N ILE A 349 1.97 -23.80 -2.57
CA ILE A 349 0.72 -23.33 -1.93
C ILE A 349 0.66 -23.78 -0.47
N GLN A 350 0.97 -25.05 -0.18
CA GLN A 350 0.96 -25.57 1.19
C GLN A 350 1.98 -24.86 2.09
N ARG A 351 3.21 -24.63 1.59
CA ARG A 351 4.22 -23.84 2.32
C ARG A 351 3.72 -22.42 2.59
N ALA A 352 3.03 -21.80 1.64
CA ALA A 352 2.48 -20.47 1.82
C ALA A 352 1.33 -20.43 2.84
N PHE A 353 0.45 -21.43 2.83
CA PHE A 353 -0.59 -21.58 3.85
C PHE A 353 0.04 -21.75 5.25
N GLY A 354 1.06 -22.60 5.38
CA GLY A 354 1.80 -22.75 6.63
C GLY A 354 2.51 -21.47 7.08
N ARG A 355 3.11 -20.71 6.15
CA ARG A 355 3.67 -19.39 6.46
C ARG A 355 2.59 -18.41 6.89
N PHE A 356 1.46 -18.37 6.21
CA PHE A 356 0.32 -17.52 6.55
C PHE A 356 -0.21 -17.82 7.95
N ASP A 357 -0.37 -19.10 8.28
CA ASP A 357 -0.76 -19.59 9.60
C ASP A 357 0.20 -19.10 10.69
N ALA A 358 1.50 -19.30 10.50
CA ALA A 358 2.52 -18.90 11.45
C ALA A 358 2.62 -17.36 11.59
N THR A 359 2.57 -16.66 10.46
CA THR A 359 2.79 -15.20 10.38
C THR A 359 1.67 -14.40 11.03
N LEU A 360 0.45 -14.90 10.95
CA LEU A 360 -0.75 -14.24 11.46
C LEU A 360 -1.36 -14.95 12.68
N GLY A 361 -0.80 -16.07 13.12
CA GLY A 361 -1.36 -16.87 14.22
C GLY A 361 -2.80 -17.31 13.92
N ILE A 362 -3.06 -17.78 12.70
CA ILE A 362 -4.44 -18.09 12.26
C ILE A 362 -5.02 -19.27 13.05
N ASN A 363 -4.18 -20.24 13.43
CA ASN A 363 -4.60 -21.37 14.29
C ASN A 363 -5.21 -20.87 15.61
N GLU A 364 -4.54 -19.92 16.27
CA GLU A 364 -5.02 -19.31 17.51
C GLU A 364 -6.33 -18.55 17.31
N CYS A 365 -6.49 -17.91 16.14
CA CYS A 365 -7.76 -17.25 15.79
C CYS A 365 -8.89 -18.28 15.66
N PHE A 366 -8.66 -19.40 14.96
CA PHE A 366 -9.67 -20.45 14.83
C PHE A 366 -10.00 -21.10 16.17
N GLU A 367 -9.02 -21.34 17.03
CA GLU A 367 -9.25 -21.86 18.40
C GLU A 367 -10.12 -20.89 19.23
N ASP A 368 -9.85 -19.58 19.16
CA ASP A 368 -10.67 -18.57 19.82
C ASP A 368 -12.09 -18.51 19.25
N LEU A 369 -12.25 -18.64 17.93
CA LEU A 369 -13.55 -18.67 17.28
C LEU A 369 -14.35 -19.94 17.60
N ALA A 370 -13.66 -21.07 17.78
CA ALA A 370 -14.27 -22.37 18.08
C ALA A 370 -14.60 -22.56 19.57
N SER A 371 -13.89 -21.87 20.47
CA SER A 371 -14.00 -22.09 21.93
C SER A 371 -14.44 -20.83 22.68
N GLN A 372 -15.76 -20.66 22.81
CA GLN A 372 -16.33 -19.61 23.66
C GLN A 372 -15.82 -19.68 25.13
N PRO A 373 -15.67 -20.86 25.78
CA PRO A 373 -15.14 -20.94 27.15
C PRO A 373 -13.72 -20.41 27.29
N LEU A 374 -12.86 -20.63 26.29
CA LEU A 374 -11.48 -20.10 26.28
C LEU A 374 -11.50 -18.57 26.25
N VAL A 375 -12.32 -17.99 25.38
CA VAL A 375 -12.43 -16.53 25.23
C VAL A 375 -13.01 -15.88 26.48
N VAL A 376 -13.99 -16.50 27.12
CA VAL A 376 -14.49 -16.07 28.45
C VAL A 376 -13.38 -16.10 29.50
N SER A 377 -12.55 -17.15 29.52
CA SER A 377 -11.44 -17.28 30.47
C SER A 377 -10.38 -16.19 30.27
N LYS A 378 -10.03 -15.90 29.01
CA LYS A 378 -9.15 -14.78 28.65
C LYS A 378 -9.71 -13.44 29.11
N GLU A 379 -11.00 -13.18 28.86
CA GLU A 379 -11.63 -11.92 29.27
C GLU A 379 -11.64 -11.77 30.80
N ASN A 380 -11.99 -12.84 31.52
CA ASN A 380 -11.97 -12.85 32.99
C ASN A 380 -10.58 -12.52 33.53
N PHE A 381 -9.52 -13.10 32.96
CA PHE A 381 -8.14 -12.80 33.34
C PHE A 381 -7.80 -11.32 33.14
N ILE A 382 -8.15 -10.74 31.99
CA ILE A 382 -7.87 -9.33 31.69
C ILE A 382 -8.62 -8.41 32.65
N ARG A 383 -9.90 -8.70 32.88
CA ARG A 383 -10.73 -7.93 33.80
C ARG A 383 -10.19 -7.99 35.23
N GLN A 384 -9.80 -9.16 35.72
CA GLN A 384 -9.26 -9.32 37.07
C GLN A 384 -7.90 -8.62 37.24
N THR A 385 -7.07 -8.67 36.21
CA THR A 385 -5.67 -8.20 36.28
C THR A 385 -5.55 -6.70 36.03
N PHE A 386 -6.28 -6.14 35.05
CA PHE A 386 -6.04 -4.78 34.55
C PHE A 386 -7.09 -3.75 35.00
N LEU A 387 -8.27 -4.16 35.47
CA LEU A 387 -9.37 -3.24 35.77
C LEU A 387 -9.00 -2.19 36.84
N THR A 388 -8.29 -2.60 37.89
CA THR A 388 -7.86 -1.67 38.95
C THR A 388 -6.93 -0.61 38.39
N ALA A 389 -5.91 -1.00 37.60
CA ALA A 389 -4.96 -0.05 37.01
C ALA A 389 -5.65 0.96 36.07
N LEU A 390 -6.62 0.51 35.27
CA LEU A 390 -7.42 1.39 34.41
C LEU A 390 -8.29 2.36 35.21
N THR A 391 -8.97 1.88 36.25
CA THR A 391 -9.93 2.68 37.02
C THR A 391 -9.24 3.70 37.94
N THR A 392 -8.10 3.36 38.53
CA THR A 392 -7.28 4.30 39.32
C THR A 392 -6.50 5.27 38.44
N GLY A 393 -6.26 4.91 37.17
CA GLY A 393 -5.46 5.68 36.24
C GLY A 393 -3.97 5.66 36.58
N ASP A 394 -3.49 4.57 37.17
CA ASP A 394 -2.08 4.38 37.52
C ASP A 394 -1.29 3.86 36.31
N GLU A 395 -0.60 4.79 35.62
CA GLU A 395 0.24 4.50 34.47
C GLU A 395 1.38 3.52 34.79
N ALA A 396 2.01 3.64 35.96
CA ALA A 396 3.15 2.80 36.34
C ALA A 396 2.72 1.36 36.60
N THR A 397 1.57 1.18 37.25
CA THR A 397 0.97 -0.15 37.43
C THR A 397 0.55 -0.75 36.08
N LEU A 398 -0.06 0.04 35.19
CA LEU A 398 -0.45 -0.44 33.85
C LEU A 398 0.77 -0.85 33.01
N ASP A 399 1.85 -0.07 33.03
CA ASP A 399 3.12 -0.40 32.37
C ASP A 399 3.67 -1.73 32.88
N ASN A 400 3.75 -1.90 34.20
CA ASN A 400 4.25 -3.14 34.80
C ASN A 400 3.42 -4.36 34.35
N LEU A 401 2.08 -4.27 34.44
CA LEU A 401 1.19 -5.36 34.03
C LEU A 401 1.33 -5.71 32.55
N LEU A 402 1.45 -4.72 31.67
CA LEU A 402 1.69 -4.95 30.23
C LEU A 402 3.06 -5.60 30.01
N GLN A 403 4.09 -5.18 30.72
CA GLN A 403 5.41 -5.81 30.60
C GLN A 403 5.40 -7.27 31.09
N THR A 404 4.74 -7.55 32.21
CA THR A 404 4.67 -8.92 32.77
C THR A 404 3.83 -9.85 31.88
N HIS A 405 2.63 -9.43 31.48
CA HIS A 405 1.67 -10.33 30.84
C HIS A 405 1.71 -10.26 29.30
N ALA A 406 1.90 -9.07 28.72
CA ALA A 406 1.90 -8.89 27.27
C ALA A 406 3.29 -9.07 26.63
N LYS A 407 4.37 -8.67 27.31
CA LYS A 407 5.76 -8.79 26.83
C LYS A 407 6.44 -10.09 27.27
N GLU A 408 6.33 -10.49 28.54
CA GLU A 408 7.13 -11.59 29.13
C GLU A 408 6.43 -12.94 29.20
N PHE A 409 5.13 -13.03 28.87
CA PHE A 409 4.35 -14.28 28.86
C PHE A 409 4.34 -14.96 30.23
N SER A 410 3.80 -14.27 31.24
CA SER A 410 3.77 -14.77 32.60
C SER A 410 3.13 -16.17 32.75
N PRO A 411 3.45 -16.91 33.84
CA PRO A 411 2.81 -18.19 34.14
C PRO A 411 1.29 -18.11 34.23
N GLU A 412 0.75 -17.01 34.79
CA GLU A 412 -0.70 -16.79 34.94
C GLU A 412 -1.38 -16.64 33.58
N ARG A 413 -0.75 -15.91 32.65
CA ARG A 413 -1.24 -15.83 31.26
C ARG A 413 -1.22 -17.21 30.61
N SER A 414 -0.11 -17.93 30.76
CA SER A 414 0.10 -19.25 30.15
C SER A 414 -0.87 -20.31 30.68
N ALA A 415 -1.33 -20.16 31.93
CA ALA A 415 -2.37 -21.01 32.52
C ALA A 415 -3.75 -20.81 31.86
N VAL A 416 -4.01 -19.64 31.28
CA VAL A 416 -5.25 -19.36 30.54
C VAL A 416 -5.12 -19.77 29.07
N SER A 417 -4.02 -19.42 28.42
CA SER A 417 -3.80 -19.70 27.01
C SER A 417 -2.32 -19.59 26.65
N THR A 418 -1.84 -20.54 25.87
CA THR A 418 -0.48 -20.58 25.30
C THR A 418 -0.34 -19.82 23.98
N HIS A 419 -1.41 -19.15 23.53
CA HIS A 419 -1.44 -18.37 22.29
C HIS A 419 -0.33 -17.32 22.26
N GLN A 420 0.45 -17.29 21.18
CA GLN A 420 1.52 -16.36 20.90
C GLN A 420 1.02 -14.95 20.58
N GLN A 421 -0.16 -14.84 19.96
CA GLN A 421 -0.81 -13.57 19.73
C GLN A 421 -1.01 -12.81 21.04
N ASN A 422 -0.91 -11.48 20.97
CA ASN A 422 -1.04 -10.63 22.16
C ASN A 422 -2.52 -10.37 22.50
N TRP A 423 -3.23 -11.44 22.84
CA TRP A 423 -4.63 -11.39 23.24
C TRP A 423 -4.85 -10.54 24.50
N VAL A 424 -3.82 -10.43 25.35
CA VAL A 424 -3.84 -9.56 26.54
C VAL A 424 -4.00 -8.10 26.13
N PHE A 425 -3.10 -7.62 25.27
CA PHE A 425 -3.16 -6.25 24.80
C PHE A 425 -4.45 -5.99 24.01
N GLU A 426 -4.83 -6.91 23.11
CA GLU A 426 -6.03 -6.78 22.27
C GLU A 426 -7.33 -6.69 23.09
N MET A 427 -7.55 -7.59 24.05
CA MET A 427 -8.74 -7.56 24.92
C MET A 427 -8.76 -6.35 25.86
N LEU A 428 -7.60 -5.88 26.32
CA LEU A 428 -7.50 -4.69 27.16
C LEU A 428 -8.07 -3.46 26.43
N LEU A 429 -7.83 -3.33 25.13
CA LEU A 429 -8.36 -2.20 24.35
C LEU A 429 -9.89 -2.20 24.35
N TYR A 430 -10.48 -3.36 24.11
CA TYR A 430 -11.94 -3.51 24.10
C TYR A 430 -12.54 -3.32 25.50
N LEU A 431 -11.86 -3.79 26.55
CA LEU A 431 -12.26 -3.53 27.93
C LEU A 431 -12.30 -2.03 28.24
N ALA A 432 -11.29 -1.28 27.78
CA ALA A 432 -11.19 0.17 27.89
C ALA A 432 -12.13 0.93 26.92
N GLY A 433 -13.00 0.23 26.18
CA GLY A 433 -13.92 0.84 25.23
C GLY A 433 -13.25 1.52 24.04
N LEU A 434 -11.98 1.20 23.79
CA LEU A 434 -11.22 1.68 22.65
C LEU A 434 -11.57 0.83 21.44
N THR A 435 -11.84 1.50 20.32
CA THR A 435 -12.10 0.88 19.03
C THR A 435 -10.83 1.00 18.19
N SER A 436 -10.34 -0.13 17.70
CA SER A 436 -9.23 -0.21 16.74
C SER A 436 -7.84 0.19 17.26
N ASP A 437 -6.86 -0.09 16.42
CA ASP A 437 -5.52 0.47 16.44
C ASP A 437 -5.52 2.01 16.32
N GLU A 438 -6.53 2.64 15.69
CA GLU A 438 -6.56 4.09 15.41
C GLU A 438 -6.66 4.95 16.67
N ASP A 439 -7.47 4.53 17.66
CA ASP A 439 -7.65 5.26 18.94
C ASP A 439 -6.31 5.38 19.69
N ILE A 440 -5.43 4.39 19.53
CA ILE A 440 -4.11 4.36 20.18
C ILE A 440 -3.03 4.91 19.26
N GLN A 441 -3.11 4.71 17.94
CA GLN A 441 -2.09 5.17 16.99
C GLN A 441 -1.83 6.67 17.09
N THR A 442 -2.88 7.47 17.25
CA THR A 442 -2.75 8.93 17.40
C THR A 442 -1.99 9.27 18.69
N LYS A 443 -2.38 8.68 19.82
CA LYS A 443 -1.73 8.90 21.12
C LYS A 443 -0.32 8.31 21.18
N LEU A 444 -0.11 7.18 20.53
CA LEU A 444 1.18 6.51 20.44
C LEU A 444 2.16 7.41 19.68
N LYS A 445 1.74 8.00 18.55
CA LYS A 445 2.54 8.98 17.84
C LYS A 445 2.89 10.19 18.72
N GLU A 446 1.88 10.81 19.34
CA GLU A 446 2.08 11.96 20.24
C GLU A 446 3.07 11.64 21.37
N ASN A 447 2.92 10.48 22.02
CA ASN A 447 3.79 10.06 23.11
C ASN A 447 5.18 9.60 22.65
N PHE A 448 5.31 9.02 21.45
CA PHE A 448 6.62 8.72 20.83
C PHE A 448 7.41 9.99 20.53
N GLU A 449 6.73 11.03 20.02
CA GLU A 449 7.31 12.34 19.72
C GLU A 449 7.61 13.17 20.97
N ALA A 450 6.91 12.92 22.09
CA ALA A 450 7.08 13.65 23.35
C ALA A 450 8.18 13.08 24.27
N ILE A 451 8.77 11.92 23.96
CA ILE A 451 9.90 11.39 24.72
C ILE A 451 11.10 12.33 24.52
N ALA A 452 11.82 12.63 25.60
CA ALA A 452 12.88 13.65 25.67
C ALA A 452 13.97 13.58 24.55
N HIS A 453 13.99 12.50 23.78
CA HIS A 453 14.81 12.30 22.59
C HIS A 453 14.02 11.58 21.47
N PRO A 454 13.19 12.28 20.68
CA PRO A 454 12.36 11.67 19.62
C PRO A 454 13.20 10.92 18.57
N HIS A 455 14.44 11.39 18.39
CA HIS A 455 15.49 10.83 17.55
C HIS A 455 16.02 9.46 18.01
N LEU A 456 15.68 8.97 19.20
CA LEU A 456 16.14 7.67 19.71
C LEU A 456 15.18 6.51 19.45
N LEU A 457 13.88 6.77 19.24
CA LEU A 457 12.87 5.71 19.00
C LEU A 457 12.40 5.65 17.55
N GLN A 458 12.22 6.81 16.92
CA GLN A 458 11.73 6.92 15.54
C GLN A 458 12.58 6.15 14.50
N PRO A 459 13.93 6.11 14.60
CA PRO A 459 14.75 5.31 13.67
C PRO A 459 14.59 3.79 13.82
N HIS A 460 13.97 3.36 14.92
CA HIS A 460 13.83 1.96 15.35
C HIS A 460 12.40 1.43 15.26
N ALA A 461 11.39 2.29 15.09
CA ALA A 461 10.03 1.88 14.77
C ALA A 461 10.02 1.05 13.46
N PRO A 462 9.21 -0.02 13.34
CA PRO A 462 9.09 -0.80 12.11
C PRO A 462 8.79 0.12 10.92
N TYR A 463 9.75 0.24 9.99
CA TYR A 463 9.67 1.10 8.80
C TYR A 463 9.55 2.61 9.08
N GLY A 464 9.87 3.08 10.29
CA GLY A 464 9.72 4.50 10.66
C GLY A 464 8.27 4.98 10.62
N ASP A 465 7.33 4.06 10.88
CA ASP A 465 5.89 4.28 10.91
C ASP A 465 5.35 3.81 12.28
N GLU A 466 5.03 4.76 13.15
CA GLU A 466 4.53 4.53 14.49
C GLU A 466 3.19 3.76 14.47
N ALA A 467 2.41 3.86 13.39
CA ALA A 467 1.15 3.15 13.24
C ALA A 467 1.31 1.65 12.97
N LYS A 468 2.45 1.25 12.39
CA LYS A 468 2.79 -0.18 12.22
C LYS A 468 3.22 -0.82 13.53
N LEU A 469 3.78 -0.06 14.48
CA LEU A 469 4.22 -0.60 15.76
C LEU A 469 3.04 -1.16 16.57
N SER A 470 1.92 -0.45 16.66
CA SER A 470 0.73 -0.95 17.38
C SER A 470 0.18 -2.24 16.78
N ARG A 471 0.19 -2.36 15.45
CA ARG A 471 -0.21 -3.59 14.74
C ARG A 471 0.74 -4.75 15.03
N TYR A 472 2.06 -4.51 15.02
CA TYR A 472 3.06 -5.52 15.37
C TYR A 472 2.88 -6.04 16.80
N LEU A 473 2.60 -5.13 17.74
CA LEU A 473 2.34 -5.46 19.14
C LEU A 473 1.08 -6.32 19.29
N LEU A 474 -0.02 -5.96 18.62
CA LEU A 474 -1.27 -6.74 18.60
C LEU A 474 -1.08 -8.15 18.02
N GLN A 475 -0.18 -8.29 17.04
CA GLN A 475 0.17 -9.58 16.45
C GLN A 475 1.08 -10.43 17.35
N GLY A 476 1.53 -9.93 18.51
CA GLY A 476 2.48 -10.64 19.37
C GLY A 476 3.89 -10.73 18.78
N ARG A 477 4.19 -9.97 17.73
CA ARG A 477 5.52 -9.98 17.11
C ARG A 477 6.53 -9.35 18.04
N ASN A 478 7.75 -9.88 18.02
CA ASN A 478 8.87 -9.21 18.66
C ASN A 478 9.07 -7.84 17.98
N ILE A 479 8.76 -6.76 18.67
CA ILE A 479 8.96 -5.38 18.19
C ILE A 479 10.41 -5.08 17.85
N CYS A 480 11.34 -5.88 18.37
CA CYS A 480 12.76 -5.80 18.08
C CYS A 480 13.18 -6.62 16.84
N GLY A 481 12.29 -7.39 16.21
CA GLY A 481 12.63 -8.21 15.04
C GLY A 481 13.16 -7.42 13.83
N HIS A 482 12.90 -6.11 13.79
CA HIS A 482 13.45 -5.17 12.80
C HIS A 482 14.37 -4.11 13.41
N TRP A 483 14.68 -4.23 14.71
CA TRP A 483 15.60 -3.33 15.39
C TRP A 483 16.99 -3.48 14.79
N SER A 484 17.69 -2.36 14.65
CA SER A 484 19.07 -2.35 14.15
C SER A 484 19.83 -1.18 14.73
N SER A 485 21.10 -1.38 15.04
CA SER A 485 21.99 -0.37 15.59
C SER A 485 22.40 0.65 14.52
N ARG A 486 21.50 1.59 14.17
CA ARG A 486 21.69 2.48 13.01
C ARG A 486 21.91 3.97 13.34
N SER A 487 22.29 4.31 14.57
CA SER A 487 22.63 5.68 14.98
C SER A 487 24.13 5.80 15.28
N CYS A 488 24.80 6.78 14.69
CA CYS A 488 26.25 7.01 14.87
C CYS A 488 26.59 7.71 16.20
N ARG A 489 25.59 8.18 16.96
CA ARG A 489 25.82 9.06 18.13
C ARG A 489 25.19 8.58 19.45
N GLN A 490 24.12 7.79 19.42
CA GLN A 490 23.58 7.05 20.57
C GLN A 490 22.47 6.11 20.09
N THR A 491 22.57 4.82 20.38
CA THR A 491 21.59 3.83 19.92
C THR A 491 21.03 3.11 21.13
N LEU A 492 19.70 3.13 21.32
CA LEU A 492 19.05 2.33 22.35
C LEU A 492 19.39 0.86 22.12
N THR A 493 19.76 0.14 23.18
CA THR A 493 19.82 -1.33 23.13
C THR A 493 18.45 -1.91 22.80
N GLU A 494 18.44 -3.16 22.34
CA GLU A 494 17.20 -3.88 22.06
C GLU A 494 16.23 -3.88 23.26
N VAL A 495 16.78 -4.08 24.46
CA VAL A 495 16.03 -4.12 25.73
C VAL A 495 15.46 -2.74 26.08
N GLU A 496 16.24 -1.68 25.91
CA GLU A 496 15.78 -0.31 26.15
C GLU A 496 14.67 0.07 25.17
N PHE A 497 14.87 -0.17 23.87
CA PHE A 497 13.84 0.08 22.86
C PHE A 497 12.52 -0.65 23.19
N ARG A 498 12.62 -1.92 23.58
CA ARG A 498 11.46 -2.73 23.96
C ARG A 498 10.73 -2.16 25.18
N THR A 499 11.48 -1.78 26.20
CA THR A 499 10.94 -1.24 27.46
C THR A 499 10.28 0.12 27.25
N PHE A 500 10.94 1.03 26.53
CA PHE A 500 10.37 2.34 26.20
C PHE A 500 9.12 2.23 25.34
N SER A 501 9.09 1.30 24.37
CA SER A 501 7.91 1.07 23.54
C SER A 501 6.69 0.66 24.38
N TRP A 502 6.83 -0.30 25.29
CA TRP A 502 5.72 -0.75 26.14
C TRP A 502 5.25 0.31 27.14
N ARG A 503 6.18 1.10 27.72
CA ARG A 503 5.84 2.29 28.52
C ARG A 503 4.98 3.28 27.73
N THR A 504 5.39 3.54 26.50
CA THR A 504 4.67 4.47 25.62
C THR A 504 3.29 3.95 25.27
N VAL A 505 3.14 2.64 25.08
CA VAL A 505 1.85 1.98 24.88
C VAL A 505 0.95 2.14 26.10
N ALA A 506 1.45 1.88 27.31
CA ALA A 506 0.69 2.01 28.55
C ALA A 506 0.13 3.43 28.72
N LYS A 507 1.00 4.43 28.56
CA LYS A 507 0.62 5.85 28.57
C LYS A 507 -0.44 6.19 27.53
N SER A 508 -0.27 5.68 26.31
CA SER A 508 -1.18 5.95 25.18
C SER A 508 -2.56 5.32 25.39
N VAL A 509 -2.62 4.10 25.92
CA VAL A 509 -3.88 3.44 26.29
C VAL A 509 -4.60 4.24 27.36
N LEU A 510 -3.89 4.67 28.40
CA LEU A 510 -4.50 5.39 29.50
C LEU A 510 -5.03 6.77 29.07
N GLN A 511 -4.28 7.51 28.26
CA GLN A 511 -4.75 8.78 27.70
C GLN A 511 -5.97 8.59 26.81
N ALA A 512 -5.94 7.63 25.88
CA ALA A 512 -7.10 7.35 25.02
C ALA A 512 -8.34 6.95 25.85
N PHE A 513 -8.15 6.13 26.89
CA PHE A 513 -9.21 5.74 27.81
C PHE A 513 -9.81 6.94 28.54
N GLN A 514 -8.97 7.86 29.01
CA GLN A 514 -9.42 9.10 29.66
C GLN A 514 -10.19 10.01 28.70
N GLU A 515 -9.69 10.21 27.48
CA GLU A 515 -10.35 11.03 26.45
C GLU A 515 -11.71 10.46 26.04
N LYS A 516 -11.86 9.13 26.04
CA LYS A 516 -13.14 8.43 25.77
C LYS A 516 -14.08 8.39 26.97
N GLY A 517 -13.77 9.11 28.05
CA GLY A 517 -14.64 9.24 29.22
C GLY A 517 -14.54 8.07 30.20
N ARG A 518 -13.45 7.31 30.20
CA ARG A 518 -13.16 6.19 31.12
C ARG A 518 -14.22 5.09 31.11
N VAL A 519 -14.71 4.73 29.92
CA VAL A 519 -15.78 3.74 29.77
C VAL A 519 -15.23 2.32 29.86
N ILE A 520 -15.58 1.58 30.92
CA ILE A 520 -15.32 0.15 31.03
C ILE A 520 -16.46 -0.63 30.37
N ARG A 521 -16.14 -1.47 29.39
CA ARG A 521 -17.14 -2.30 28.70
C ARG A 521 -17.51 -3.55 29.48
N GLY A 522 -18.76 -3.99 29.31
CA GLY A 522 -19.23 -5.27 29.85
C GLY A 522 -18.58 -6.46 29.13
N GLN A 523 -18.52 -7.61 29.81
CA GLN A 523 -17.85 -8.82 29.32
C GLN A 523 -18.37 -9.26 27.95
N GLU A 524 -19.68 -9.29 27.74
CA GLU A 524 -20.29 -9.72 26.48
C GLU A 524 -19.83 -8.84 25.29
N GLU A 525 -19.78 -7.52 25.47
CA GLU A 525 -19.31 -6.61 24.42
C GLU A 525 -17.82 -6.80 24.11
N VAL A 526 -16.99 -7.02 25.14
CA VAL A 526 -15.55 -7.29 24.97
C VAL A 526 -15.34 -8.58 24.16
N ILE A 527 -16.02 -9.66 24.55
CA ILE A 527 -15.95 -10.95 23.85
C ILE A 527 -16.42 -10.80 22.40
N ARG A 528 -17.56 -10.15 22.18
CA ARG A 528 -18.13 -9.94 20.85
C ARG A 528 -17.15 -9.19 19.93
N ARG A 529 -16.52 -8.12 20.43
CA ARG A 529 -15.53 -7.33 19.69
C ARG A 529 -14.24 -8.10 19.44
N TYR A 530 -13.78 -8.88 20.41
CA TYR A 530 -12.61 -9.73 20.28
C TYR A 530 -12.80 -10.77 19.18
N ILE A 531 -13.90 -11.53 19.23
CA ILE A 531 -14.29 -12.51 18.22
C ILE A 531 -14.42 -11.87 16.84
N GLN A 532 -15.13 -10.74 16.74
CA GLN A 532 -15.26 -9.99 15.49
C GLN A 532 -13.89 -9.63 14.90
N THR A 533 -12.95 -9.22 15.74
CA THR A 533 -11.60 -8.84 15.27
C THR A 533 -10.78 -10.05 14.84
N LYS A 534 -10.89 -11.20 15.52
CA LYS A 534 -10.26 -12.45 15.06
C LYS A 534 -10.81 -12.87 13.69
N SER A 535 -12.12 -12.80 13.49
CA SER A 535 -12.73 -13.08 12.19
C SER A 535 -12.21 -12.10 11.12
N MET A 536 -12.17 -10.80 11.42
CA MET A 536 -11.65 -9.80 10.48
C MET A 536 -10.15 -9.97 10.19
N ARG A 537 -9.36 -10.50 11.13
CA ARG A 537 -7.95 -10.84 10.90
C ARG A 537 -7.80 -11.98 9.90
N ILE A 538 -8.72 -12.95 9.90
CA ILE A 538 -8.73 -14.05 8.93
C ILE A 538 -9.23 -13.55 7.56
N ILE A 539 -10.38 -12.88 7.54
CA ILE A 539 -11.07 -12.47 6.30
C ILE A 539 -10.36 -11.28 5.63
N GLY A 540 -9.85 -10.35 6.43
CA GLY A 540 -9.15 -9.15 5.96
C GLY A 540 -7.64 -9.34 5.81
N ALA A 541 -7.12 -10.53 6.12
CA ALA A 541 -5.72 -10.83 5.85
C ALA A 541 -5.48 -11.01 4.36
N ASP A 542 -4.34 -10.50 3.94
CA ASP A 542 -3.89 -10.62 2.57
C ASP A 542 -3.00 -11.87 2.46
N LEU A 543 -3.59 -12.99 2.06
CA LEU A 543 -2.77 -14.07 1.51
C LEU A 543 -2.21 -13.51 0.21
N ASN A 544 -0.92 -13.20 0.22
CA ASN A 544 -0.18 -12.60 -0.88
C ASN A 544 0.01 -13.62 -2.01
N SER A 545 -1.08 -14.24 -2.44
CA SER A 545 -1.17 -15.52 -3.13
C SER A 545 -0.42 -15.58 -4.46
N PHE A 546 -0.48 -14.49 -5.22
CA PHE A 546 0.24 -14.42 -6.49
C PHE A 546 1.77 -14.36 -6.29
N HIS A 547 2.26 -13.94 -5.12
CA HIS A 547 3.69 -14.03 -4.78
C HIS A 547 4.17 -15.46 -4.58
N ILE A 548 3.27 -16.39 -4.20
CA ILE A 548 3.57 -17.83 -4.13
C ILE A 548 3.95 -18.33 -5.52
N LEU A 549 3.21 -17.87 -6.53
CA LEU A 549 3.42 -18.22 -7.93
C LEU A 549 4.74 -17.61 -8.42
N LEU A 550 5.02 -16.36 -8.05
CA LEU A 550 6.31 -15.74 -8.34
C LEU A 550 7.48 -16.51 -7.73
N GLU A 551 7.39 -16.87 -6.45
CA GLU A 551 8.42 -17.66 -5.77
C GLU A 551 8.56 -19.05 -6.40
N HIS A 552 7.46 -19.70 -6.78
CA HIS A 552 7.48 -21.01 -7.43
C HIS A 552 8.12 -20.96 -8.84
N TYR A 553 7.67 -20.05 -9.70
CA TYR A 553 8.11 -19.97 -11.09
C TYR A 553 9.46 -19.32 -11.29
N LEU A 554 9.85 -18.40 -10.39
CA LEU A 554 11.03 -17.57 -10.57
C LEU A 554 12.01 -17.66 -9.41
N GLY A 555 11.68 -18.28 -8.28
CA GLY A 555 12.49 -18.24 -7.06
C GLY A 555 13.84 -18.96 -7.15
N ASP A 556 14.00 -19.87 -8.11
CA ASP A 556 15.29 -20.49 -8.45
C ASP A 556 16.16 -19.57 -9.34
N LEU A 557 15.55 -18.61 -10.04
CA LEU A 557 16.23 -17.64 -10.89
C LEU A 557 16.33 -16.26 -10.27
N CYS A 558 15.57 -15.98 -9.20
CA CYS A 558 15.39 -14.66 -8.62
C CYS A 558 15.38 -14.72 -7.09
N ALA A 559 16.05 -13.75 -6.46
CA ALA A 559 15.94 -13.49 -5.04
C ALA A 559 14.78 -12.53 -4.77
N PHE A 560 13.79 -12.99 -4.00
CA PHE A 560 12.64 -12.17 -3.62
C PHE A 560 12.73 -11.64 -2.18
N ALA A 561 12.19 -10.44 -1.95
CA ALA A 561 12.09 -9.82 -0.64
C ALA A 561 11.02 -10.47 0.27
N PHE A 562 10.22 -11.39 -0.27
CA PHE A 562 9.22 -12.17 0.46
C PHE A 562 9.81 -13.27 1.33
N ASP A 563 11.04 -13.71 1.05
CA ASP A 563 11.68 -14.83 1.76
C ASP A 563 12.34 -14.36 3.06
N GLU A 564 11.63 -14.47 4.18
CA GLU A 564 12.15 -14.12 5.52
C GLU A 564 13.31 -15.04 5.98
N ASN A 565 13.43 -16.24 5.40
CA ASN A 565 14.48 -17.22 5.70
C ASN A 565 15.78 -16.98 4.90
N ALA A 566 15.80 -15.97 4.03
CA ALA A 566 17.02 -15.51 3.37
C ALA A 566 18.14 -15.31 4.40
N THR A 567 19.17 -16.16 4.30
CA THR A 567 20.41 -16.09 5.10
C THR A 567 21.00 -14.67 5.06
N SER A 568 21.83 -14.32 6.05
CA SER A 568 22.47 -12.99 6.10
C SER A 568 23.21 -12.60 4.80
N ASN A 569 23.69 -13.59 4.04
CA ASN A 569 24.34 -13.41 2.73
C ASN A 569 23.38 -13.14 1.56
N THR A 570 22.10 -13.50 1.66
CA THR A 570 21.05 -13.16 0.66
C THR A 570 20.34 -11.86 1.02
N ARG A 571 20.35 -11.44 2.29
CA ARG A 571 19.88 -10.11 2.71
C ARG A 571 20.70 -8.96 2.13
N SER A 572 22.00 -9.15 1.87
CA SER A 572 22.85 -8.19 1.15
C SER A 572 22.58 -8.14 -0.36
N GLN A 573 21.82 -9.11 -0.89
CA GLN A 573 21.38 -9.19 -2.29
C GLN A 573 19.92 -8.72 -2.47
N ARG A 574 19.17 -8.50 -1.38
CA ARG A 574 17.84 -7.87 -1.44
C ARG A 574 17.99 -6.48 -2.06
N ILE A 575 17.12 -6.19 -3.03
CA ILE A 575 17.25 -5.02 -3.91
C ILE A 575 17.25 -3.73 -3.09
N CYS A 576 18.45 -3.19 -2.93
CA CYS A 576 18.70 -1.78 -2.99
C CYS A 576 19.28 -1.52 -4.39
N PRO A 577 18.47 -1.11 -5.38
CA PRO A 577 19.04 -0.33 -6.45
C PRO A 577 19.09 1.10 -5.86
N SER A 578 20.26 1.72 -5.83
CA SER A 578 20.31 3.16 -5.64
C SER A 578 19.57 3.87 -6.79
N TRP A 579 19.97 5.04 -7.27
CA TRP A 579 19.40 5.58 -8.53
C TRP A 579 17.89 5.93 -8.44
N GLN A 580 17.35 6.67 -7.47
CA GLN A 580 17.48 8.13 -7.32
C GLN A 580 18.62 8.57 -6.39
N THR A 581 19.35 7.61 -5.84
CA THR A 581 20.36 7.79 -4.78
C THR A 581 21.81 7.91 -5.25
N ASP A 582 22.14 8.05 -6.53
CA ASP A 582 23.55 8.27 -6.89
C ASP A 582 23.97 9.75 -6.77
N VAL A 583 23.01 10.69 -6.82
CA VAL A 583 23.23 12.08 -6.36
C VAL A 583 23.04 12.18 -4.85
N ILE A 584 22.05 11.47 -4.29
CA ILE A 584 21.67 11.59 -2.86
C ILE A 584 22.56 10.73 -1.92
N GLY A 585 23.10 9.60 -2.37
CA GLY A 585 23.79 8.61 -1.56
C GLY A 585 25.31 8.74 -1.52
N LYS A 586 25.95 9.36 -2.53
CA LYS A 586 27.38 9.72 -2.46
C LYS A 586 27.64 11.01 -1.70
N ILE A 587 26.64 11.90 -1.62
CA ILE A 587 26.72 13.13 -0.85
C ILE A 587 26.27 12.88 0.61
N TRP A 588 25.22 12.07 0.88
CA TRP A 588 24.67 11.89 2.24
C TRP A 588 24.46 10.42 2.66
N ASN A 589 25.24 9.98 3.66
CA ASN A 589 25.18 8.67 4.34
C ASN A 589 23.80 8.36 4.99
N GLY A 590 22.79 7.92 4.22
CA GLY A 590 21.50 7.52 4.78
C GLY A 590 20.52 6.85 3.82
N ARG A 591 20.18 5.59 4.15
CA ARG A 591 19.15 4.63 3.65
C ARG A 591 18.36 4.92 2.33
N PRO A 592 18.13 3.88 1.50
CA PRO A 592 17.35 3.96 0.26
C PRO A 592 15.85 4.16 0.49
N LEU A 593 15.20 4.76 -0.51
CA LEU A 593 13.76 4.68 -0.72
C LEU A 593 13.28 3.23 -0.62
N GLU A 594 12.20 3.02 0.13
CA GLU A 594 11.55 1.74 0.42
C GLU A 594 11.38 0.86 -0.84
N THR A 595 11.94 -0.36 -0.80
CA THR A 595 11.29 -1.68 -0.98
C THR A 595 10.14 -1.84 -2.00
N TRP A 596 10.04 -1.02 -3.04
CA TRP A 596 8.91 -1.10 -3.95
C TRP A 596 9.09 -2.20 -5.01
N MET A 597 10.33 -2.56 -5.37
CA MET A 597 10.63 -3.79 -6.14
C MET A 597 10.72 -4.98 -5.20
N GLU A 598 10.25 -6.13 -5.66
CA GLU A 598 10.19 -7.32 -4.82
C GLU A 598 11.14 -8.44 -5.22
N GLY A 599 11.63 -8.50 -6.47
CA GLY A 599 12.53 -9.57 -6.92
C GLY A 599 13.69 -9.09 -7.78
N LEU A 600 14.87 -9.69 -7.60
CA LEU A 600 16.05 -9.50 -8.47
C LEU A 600 16.42 -10.83 -9.09
N SER A 601 16.62 -10.88 -10.40
CA SER A 601 17.24 -12.08 -10.97
C SER A 601 18.65 -12.28 -10.41
N LEU A 602 19.07 -13.53 -10.24
CA LEU A 602 20.38 -13.87 -9.65
C LEU A 602 21.55 -13.31 -10.48
N ASN A 603 21.37 -13.17 -11.80
CA ASN A 603 22.30 -12.50 -12.72
C ASN A 603 22.24 -10.96 -12.66
N ARG A 604 21.34 -10.38 -11.86
CA ARG A 604 21.09 -8.94 -11.68
C ARG A 604 20.67 -8.19 -12.94
N GLN A 605 20.23 -8.90 -13.98
CA GLN A 605 19.77 -8.31 -15.24
C GLN A 605 18.28 -7.95 -15.24
N TRP A 606 17.50 -8.41 -14.27
CA TRP A 606 16.07 -8.14 -14.16
C TRP A 606 15.68 -7.74 -12.73
N MET A 607 14.87 -6.70 -12.62
CA MET A 607 14.16 -6.33 -11.40
C MET A 607 12.65 -6.56 -11.62
N ILE A 608 12.02 -7.20 -10.64
CA ILE A 608 10.64 -7.68 -10.69
C ILE A 608 9.79 -6.90 -9.67
N LYS A 609 8.66 -6.40 -10.17
CA LYS A 609 7.57 -5.83 -9.40
C LYS A 609 6.35 -6.75 -9.50
N ALA A 610 5.63 -6.83 -8.41
CA ALA A 610 4.42 -7.61 -8.20
C ALA A 610 3.32 -6.62 -7.80
N GLN A 611 2.16 -6.64 -8.46
CA GLN A 611 1.08 -5.71 -8.18
C GLN A 611 -0.31 -6.29 -8.43
N SER A 612 -1.09 -6.42 -7.36
CA SER A 612 -2.53 -6.68 -7.46
C SER A 612 -3.33 -5.41 -7.79
N ALA A 613 -4.47 -5.57 -8.47
CA ALA A 613 -5.36 -4.49 -8.84
C ALA A 613 -5.89 -3.80 -7.58
N PRO A 614 -5.68 -2.48 -7.45
CA PRO A 614 -6.24 -1.71 -6.34
C PRO A 614 -7.71 -1.34 -6.62
N SER A 615 -8.35 -0.73 -5.63
CA SER A 615 -9.70 -0.15 -5.77
C SER A 615 -9.77 0.97 -6.83
N ASN A 616 -8.66 1.66 -7.11
CA ASN A 616 -8.57 2.63 -8.20
C ASN A 616 -7.39 2.28 -9.13
N PRO A 617 -7.59 1.38 -10.11
CA PRO A 617 -6.50 0.88 -10.95
C PRO A 617 -5.88 1.98 -11.81
N GLY A 618 -6.65 3.01 -12.19
CA GLY A 618 -6.13 4.17 -12.92
C GLY A 618 -5.07 4.92 -12.11
N ASP A 619 -5.39 5.33 -10.87
CA ASP A 619 -4.45 6.02 -9.98
C ASP A 619 -3.15 5.23 -9.76
N LYS A 620 -3.25 3.90 -9.70
CA LYS A 620 -2.09 3.06 -9.47
C LYS A 620 -1.25 2.83 -10.70
N THR A 621 -1.86 2.68 -11.88
CA THR A 621 -1.12 2.69 -13.15
C THR A 621 -0.26 3.95 -13.24
N LYS A 622 -0.84 5.12 -12.94
CA LYS A 622 -0.11 6.40 -12.92
C LYS A 622 1.07 6.39 -11.94
N GLU A 623 0.82 5.95 -10.71
CA GLU A 623 1.88 5.85 -9.69
C GLU A 623 3.03 4.95 -10.16
N LEU A 624 2.73 3.78 -10.74
CA LEU A 624 3.73 2.81 -11.20
C LEU A 624 4.48 3.29 -12.43
N ALA A 625 3.80 3.97 -13.35
CA ALA A 625 4.42 4.61 -14.51
C ALA A 625 5.39 5.71 -14.07
N GLY A 626 4.95 6.58 -13.15
CA GLY A 626 5.78 7.66 -12.60
C GLY A 626 7.02 7.14 -11.89
N ARG A 627 6.86 6.10 -11.04
CA ARG A 627 8.00 5.40 -10.43
C ARG A 627 8.93 4.81 -11.49
N CYS A 628 8.41 4.14 -12.50
CA CYS A 628 9.21 3.47 -13.53
C CYS A 628 10.12 4.46 -14.28
N ARG A 629 9.54 5.51 -14.83
CA ARG A 629 10.31 6.54 -15.54
C ARG A 629 11.32 7.23 -14.61
N ALA A 630 10.95 7.50 -13.36
CA ALA A 630 11.88 8.08 -12.38
C ALA A 630 13.09 7.17 -12.07
N LEU A 631 12.95 5.85 -12.22
CA LEU A 631 14.11 4.94 -12.19
C LEU A 631 14.90 5.04 -13.49
N ARG A 632 14.24 5.08 -14.64
CA ARG A 632 14.91 5.12 -15.95
C ARG A 632 15.71 6.39 -16.20
N LEU A 633 15.48 7.45 -15.43
CA LEU A 633 16.10 8.76 -15.61
C LEU A 633 17.16 9.07 -14.53
N ALA A 634 18.42 9.33 -14.92
CA ALA A 634 19.44 9.92 -14.05
C ALA A 634 19.73 11.36 -14.43
N TRP A 635 20.02 12.18 -13.42
CA TRP A 635 20.77 13.40 -13.63
C TRP A 635 22.23 13.08 -13.93
N SER A 636 22.74 13.68 -15.00
CA SER A 636 24.15 13.91 -15.25
C SER A 636 24.41 15.38 -15.01
N HIS A 637 25.36 15.68 -14.13
CA HIS A 637 25.67 17.04 -13.74
C HIS A 637 26.72 17.72 -14.63
N GLY A 638 27.06 17.10 -15.77
CA GLY A 638 28.12 17.58 -16.65
C GLY A 638 29.47 17.66 -15.92
N THR A 639 30.25 18.70 -16.23
CA THR A 639 31.56 18.92 -15.62
C THR A 639 31.52 19.79 -14.35
N ASP A 640 30.51 20.67 -14.25
CA ASP A 640 30.28 21.48 -13.05
C ASP A 640 28.89 21.19 -12.47
N PRO A 641 28.80 20.52 -11.31
CA PRO A 641 27.52 20.25 -10.68
C PRO A 641 26.76 21.49 -10.22
N ARG A 642 27.37 22.68 -10.22
CA ARG A 642 26.71 23.95 -9.92
C ARG A 642 26.13 24.63 -11.16
N ASP A 643 26.51 24.20 -12.36
CA ASP A 643 25.98 24.75 -13.62
C ASP A 643 24.83 23.87 -14.14
N ARG A 644 23.59 24.23 -13.78
CA ARG A 644 22.38 23.51 -14.23
C ARG A 644 22.15 23.54 -15.74
N SER A 645 22.81 24.42 -16.49
CA SER A 645 22.76 24.39 -17.96
C SER A 645 23.52 23.18 -18.54
N GLN A 646 24.48 22.64 -17.78
CA GLN A 646 25.20 21.40 -18.10
C GLN A 646 24.48 20.15 -17.60
N TRP A 647 23.46 20.33 -16.75
CA TRP A 647 22.68 19.20 -16.27
C TRP A 647 21.87 18.63 -17.42
N SER A 648 22.06 17.35 -17.66
CA SER A 648 21.26 16.62 -18.62
C SER A 648 20.67 15.40 -17.94
N PHE A 649 19.51 14.98 -18.40
CA PHE A 649 19.04 13.65 -18.06
C PHE A 649 19.61 12.66 -19.04
N SER A 650 20.06 11.53 -18.51
CA SER A 650 20.44 10.37 -19.31
C SER A 650 19.63 9.16 -18.87
N GLN A 651 19.36 8.26 -19.82
CA GLN A 651 18.83 6.96 -19.49
C GLN A 651 19.79 6.25 -18.54
N ARG A 652 19.26 5.73 -17.43
CA ARG A 652 20.04 4.95 -16.47
C ARG A 652 20.39 3.59 -17.06
N PRO A 653 21.64 3.10 -16.87
CA PRO A 653 21.99 1.72 -17.17
C PRO A 653 21.40 0.80 -16.09
N LEU A 654 20.08 0.65 -16.09
CA LEU A 654 19.38 -0.22 -15.15
C LEU A 654 19.22 -1.63 -15.71
N PRO A 655 19.14 -2.63 -14.81
CA PRO A 655 18.55 -3.93 -15.16
C PRO A 655 17.19 -3.74 -15.83
N LYS A 656 16.78 -4.74 -16.59
CA LYS A 656 15.45 -4.77 -17.17
C LYS A 656 14.37 -4.78 -16.09
N LEU A 657 13.24 -4.15 -16.37
CA LEU A 657 12.12 -3.99 -15.44
C LEU A 657 10.96 -4.88 -15.88
N ALA A 658 10.53 -5.78 -15.01
CA ALA A 658 9.34 -6.61 -15.19
C ALA A 658 8.29 -6.26 -14.13
N ILE A 659 7.03 -6.13 -14.54
CA ILE A 659 5.90 -6.02 -13.62
C ILE A 659 4.89 -7.15 -13.87
N VAL A 660 4.60 -7.90 -12.82
CA VAL A 660 3.61 -8.98 -12.78
C VAL A 660 2.35 -8.44 -12.12
N LEU A 661 1.24 -8.53 -12.85
CA LEU A 661 -0.06 -8.00 -12.48
C LEU A 661 -1.00 -9.13 -12.01
N ASP A 662 -1.80 -8.84 -11.00
CA ASP A 662 -2.92 -9.67 -10.52
C ASP A 662 -4.17 -8.78 -10.42
N GLY A 663 -5.38 -9.30 -10.60
CA GLY A 663 -6.61 -8.50 -10.70
C GLY A 663 -6.94 -7.98 -12.11
N ASP A 664 -7.91 -7.07 -12.23
CA ASP A 664 -8.36 -6.60 -13.54
C ASP A 664 -7.49 -5.44 -14.07
N TRP A 665 -6.73 -5.70 -15.13
CA TRP A 665 -5.89 -4.71 -15.80
C TRP A 665 -6.16 -4.71 -17.29
N ASP A 666 -6.80 -3.66 -17.80
CA ASP A 666 -7.05 -3.54 -19.24
C ASP A 666 -5.78 -3.25 -20.05
N ALA A 667 -5.86 -3.49 -21.35
CA ALA A 667 -4.78 -3.25 -22.30
C ALA A 667 -4.29 -1.80 -22.30
N THR A 668 -5.15 -0.82 -22.03
CA THR A 668 -4.76 0.60 -21.97
C THR A 668 -3.81 0.86 -20.80
N LYS A 669 -4.13 0.32 -19.62
CA LYS A 669 -3.27 0.42 -18.43
C LYS A 669 -1.93 -0.27 -18.65
N LYS A 670 -1.91 -1.45 -19.26
CA LYS A 670 -0.67 -2.17 -19.59
C LYS A 670 0.18 -1.39 -20.59
N ARG A 671 -0.44 -0.81 -21.62
CA ARG A 671 0.22 0.06 -22.59
C ARG A 671 0.90 1.24 -21.90
N ASN A 672 0.23 1.90 -20.97
CA ASN A 672 0.80 3.02 -20.21
C ASN A 672 2.05 2.61 -19.42
N LEU A 673 2.08 1.39 -18.88
CA LEU A 673 3.27 0.87 -18.20
C LEU A 673 4.42 0.63 -19.19
N TYR A 674 4.17 0.02 -20.35
CA TYR A 674 5.19 -0.10 -21.39
C TYR A 674 5.74 1.26 -21.84
N GLU A 675 4.85 2.21 -22.13
CA GLU A 675 5.24 3.58 -22.52
C GLU A 675 5.99 4.35 -21.41
N ALA A 676 5.87 3.92 -20.16
CA ALA A 676 6.65 4.41 -19.03
C ALA A 676 8.06 3.81 -18.91
N GLY A 677 8.37 2.78 -19.70
CA GLY A 677 9.69 2.15 -19.75
C GLY A 677 9.81 0.85 -18.97
N TRP A 678 8.70 0.16 -18.68
CA TRP A 678 8.73 -1.26 -18.28
C TRP A 678 9.14 -2.11 -19.48
N ASP A 679 10.09 -3.05 -19.32
CA ASP A 679 10.51 -3.94 -20.41
C ASP A 679 9.55 -5.13 -20.58
N TRP A 680 8.87 -5.51 -19.49
CA TRP A 680 7.89 -6.59 -19.50
C TRP A 680 6.72 -6.24 -18.57
N VAL A 681 5.49 -6.40 -19.06
CA VAL A 681 4.24 -6.20 -18.33
C VAL A 681 3.36 -7.39 -18.66
N GLY A 682 3.14 -8.27 -17.68
CA GLY A 682 2.28 -9.44 -17.85
C GLY A 682 1.58 -9.79 -16.57
N ASP A 683 0.76 -10.83 -16.61
CA ASP A 683 0.12 -11.38 -15.42
C ASP A 683 0.65 -12.76 -15.07
N VAL A 684 0.04 -13.35 -14.04
CA VAL A 684 0.40 -14.65 -13.51
C VAL A 684 0.41 -15.75 -14.58
N SER A 685 -0.53 -15.72 -15.53
CA SER A 685 -0.63 -16.74 -16.58
C SER A 685 0.57 -16.72 -17.54
N GLN A 686 1.26 -15.58 -17.59
CA GLN A 686 2.40 -15.33 -18.47
C GLN A 686 3.76 -15.48 -17.77
N LEU A 687 3.81 -15.97 -16.52
CA LEU A 687 5.08 -16.08 -15.77
C LEU A 687 6.13 -16.98 -16.45
N HIS A 688 5.69 -17.99 -17.19
CA HIS A 688 6.60 -18.83 -17.97
C HIS A 688 7.35 -18.03 -19.06
N GLU A 689 6.71 -17.05 -19.69
CA GLU A 689 7.34 -16.15 -20.66
C GLU A 689 8.45 -15.33 -19.99
N LEU A 690 8.16 -14.71 -18.85
CA LEU A 690 9.15 -13.94 -18.09
C LEU A 690 10.33 -14.82 -17.65
N ARG A 691 10.07 -16.05 -17.21
CA ARG A 691 11.11 -17.03 -16.87
C ARG A 691 12.06 -17.26 -18.05
N GLN A 692 11.52 -17.53 -19.23
CA GLN A 692 12.31 -17.74 -20.46
C GLN A 692 13.16 -16.51 -20.80
N LEU A 693 12.60 -15.30 -20.67
CA LEU A 693 13.34 -14.05 -20.91
C LEU A 693 14.52 -13.87 -19.93
N ILE A 694 14.32 -14.18 -18.65
CA ILE A 694 15.39 -14.11 -17.63
C ILE A 694 16.50 -15.12 -17.95
N GLN A 695 16.13 -16.35 -18.33
CA GLN A 695 17.08 -17.41 -18.71
C GLN A 695 17.88 -17.04 -19.97
N ALA A 696 17.23 -16.55 -21.02
CA ALA A 696 17.89 -16.12 -22.26
C ALA A 696 18.87 -14.97 -22.04
N THR A 697 18.61 -14.10 -21.06
CA THR A 697 19.53 -13.01 -20.69
C THR A 697 20.74 -13.52 -19.89
N SER A 698 20.71 -14.75 -19.38
CA SER A 698 21.82 -15.36 -18.60
C SER A 698 22.86 -16.08 -19.47
N SER A 699 22.54 -16.34 -20.73
CA SER A 699 23.40 -17.03 -21.70
C SER A 699 24.28 -16.09 -22.54
N ILE A 700 24.22 -14.80 -22.27
CA ILE A 700 25.04 -13.73 -22.87
C ILE A 700 25.95 -13.20 -21.77
#